data_AF-H3GDY6-F1
#
_entry.id   AF-H3GDY6-F1
#
_cell.length_a   1.000
_cell.length_b   1.000
_cell.length_c   1.000
_cell.angle_alpha   90.00
_cell.angle_beta   90.00
_cell.angle_gamma   90.00
#
_symmetry.space_group_name_H-M   'P 1'
#
loop_
_entity.id
_entity.type
_entity.pdbx_description
1 polymer ?
#
loop_
_entity_poly.entity_id
_entity_poly.type
_entity_poly.pdbx_seq_one_letter_code
_entity_poly.pdbx_strand_id
1 'polypeptide(L)'
;MARSPRPSSLLEPEPASSVCEQAAGRHFETSKTKKESDMKRRASTSPHHRKLDAFRATQLVQWRRRYFEGILRWEAALRLMFVAFPKLVFKRVENARTILSFFFVYVMLQALAILWGFLFNVGAVLGENMSTIITMPFPQAICVLFVYVSVMGIVLSFGRATWILTWQSLQNFPLIRRIIACECRPQAVILTVAMPMLIILPSLIVVPSHCTSAVLHESSSFVQAMCEESYLKLLTDRHPVFQRALRISTAIAICQFIQLCLEILPRWRSALAGLSAMKTFLLGGWLLGMNFLGGLWSVEWSARHFNFKITPLSDLTSYQWEIFGMTLLVGWILWFLAITCFTLPNVRECDSNKKALCGFFERLKFTFVIGQGIVFFRACVHPNMGFVHAQLELTIINLLLPSIYVVSLICLRMVSLLSVRAILIDGPLALGLAGIIFVGSKMTEKPHVFVVVGLFLFDRFLRSEAVSSLSDMGQTLQQMLQETSLDKKHPLLGHRAAKKFVYIAIAILLLFVGAISGFSVLSVLQKSAKWFPDATSVKYEDNSIHIHHTGVVKLHLGLANETNPAITVDDPLYASCSNRWNGLSLVDLAFFSEAAYFNPLSNDTAEFISTIFDNELGDIHFHLPALNTKTGSKLDFFEAYIPKLNTSVISVRGTDIWRFTDFVEDVKMFFEPIVFSVLSSIFPTIRIWPDVTFSTLIELYSEMIGLFGLQHESWYYHELLDYVTAINDRKVVLCG
;
A
#
# COMPACT_ATOMS: atom_id res chain seq x y z
N MET A 1 41.98 48.71 -7.23
CA MET A 1 41.02 49.78 -6.87
C MET A 1 39.64 49.30 -7.31
N ALA A 2 38.59 49.13 -6.52
CA ALA A 2 38.35 49.36 -5.10
C ALA A 2 37.35 48.28 -4.60
N ARG A 3 37.66 47.66 -3.45
CA ARG A 3 36.72 46.86 -2.65
C ARG A 3 35.89 47.80 -1.78
N SER A 4 34.61 47.51 -1.61
CA SER A 4 33.74 48.09 -0.57
C SER A 4 32.53 47.16 -0.35
N PRO A 5 31.87 47.11 0.83
CA PRO A 5 32.31 46.35 1.99
C PRO A 5 31.26 45.31 2.45
N ARG A 6 31.70 44.36 3.28
CA ARG A 6 30.83 43.43 4.02
C ARG A 6 29.87 44.19 4.93
N PRO A 7 28.58 43.80 5.03
CA PRO A 7 27.76 44.17 6.17
C PRO A 7 28.11 43.32 7.38
N SER A 8 28.22 44.04 8.49
CA SER A 8 28.50 43.67 9.87
C SER A 8 27.65 42.52 10.43
N SER A 9 28.33 41.70 11.23
CA SER A 9 27.80 40.85 12.28
C SER A 9 26.76 41.59 13.14
N LEU A 10 25.56 41.01 13.25
CA LEU A 10 24.55 41.43 14.21
C LEU A 10 24.43 40.37 15.31
N LEU A 11 24.46 40.88 16.53
CA LEU A 11 24.58 40.24 17.83
C LEU A 11 23.65 39.04 18.08
N GLU A 12 24.23 37.98 18.66
CA GLU A 12 23.53 37.05 19.55
C GLU A 12 23.05 37.80 20.81
N PRO A 13 21.81 37.59 21.28
CA PRO A 13 21.47 37.91 22.66
C PRO A 13 21.93 36.76 23.56
N GLU A 14 22.93 37.04 24.42
CA GLU A 14 23.26 36.21 25.57
C GLU A 14 22.07 36.11 26.55
N PRO A 15 21.94 34.98 27.27
CA PRO A 15 20.89 34.78 28.26
C PRO A 15 21.19 35.58 29.53
N ALA A 16 20.17 36.32 30.00
CA ALA A 16 20.22 37.03 31.26
C ALA A 16 20.52 36.09 32.43
N SER A 17 21.65 36.32 33.09
CA SER A 17 22.01 35.82 34.41
C SER A 17 21.61 36.84 35.47
N SER A 18 20.70 36.46 36.37
CA SER A 18 20.48 37.06 37.69
C SER A 18 19.38 36.25 38.38
N VAL A 19 19.31 36.02 39.69
CA VAL A 19 20.14 36.32 40.85
C VAL A 19 19.63 35.35 41.92
N CYS A 20 20.56 34.75 42.68
CA CYS A 20 20.25 34.02 43.89
C CYS A 20 20.00 35.04 44.99
N GLU A 21 18.79 35.11 45.55
CA GLU A 21 18.54 35.86 46.79
C GLU A 21 17.87 34.95 47.82
N GLN A 22 18.58 34.84 48.95
CA GLN A 22 18.12 34.29 50.22
C GLN A 22 17.02 35.18 50.79
N ALA A 23 15.94 34.58 51.29
CA ALA A 23 15.13 35.18 52.34
C ALA A 23 14.65 34.11 53.31
N ALA A 24 15.18 34.18 54.52
CA ALA A 24 14.74 33.47 55.69
C ALA A 24 13.51 34.14 56.32
N GLY A 25 12.65 33.34 56.96
CA GLY A 25 11.55 33.79 57.84
C GLY A 25 10.52 32.66 58.00
N ARG A 26 10.73 31.67 58.88
CA ARG A 26 10.28 31.59 60.29
C ARG A 26 8.83 32.05 60.54
N HIS A 27 7.96 31.10 60.86
CA HIS A 27 7.08 31.05 62.05
C HIS A 27 6.54 29.59 62.15
N PHE A 28 6.97 28.82 63.15
CA PHE A 28 6.39 28.61 64.49
C PHE A 28 5.25 27.58 64.52
N GLU A 29 5.53 26.39 65.07
CA GLU A 29 4.57 25.67 65.93
C GLU A 29 5.31 24.72 66.89
N THR A 30 5.34 25.20 68.14
CA THR A 30 5.28 24.55 69.46
C THR A 30 5.67 23.07 69.67
N SER A 31 6.65 22.90 70.56
CA SER A 31 6.96 21.68 71.30
C SER A 31 5.91 21.34 72.36
N LYS A 32 5.73 20.04 72.66
CA LYS A 32 5.64 19.54 74.04
C LYS A 32 6.12 18.07 74.14
N THR A 33 7.14 17.92 74.97
CA THR A 33 7.77 16.74 75.61
C THR A 33 6.84 15.61 76.07
N LYS A 34 7.27 14.33 76.03
CA LYS A 34 7.83 13.57 77.19
C LYS A 34 8.21 12.11 76.85
N LYS A 35 9.43 11.75 77.28
CA LYS A 35 10.00 10.47 77.80
C LYS A 35 9.09 9.22 77.76
N GLU A 36 9.53 8.13 77.11
CA GLU A 36 10.47 7.11 77.65
C GLU A 36 9.78 6.16 78.64
N SER A 37 9.26 5.04 78.12
CA SER A 37 9.28 3.71 78.73
C SER A 37 8.43 2.76 77.87
N ASP A 38 9.07 1.86 77.12
CA ASP A 38 8.65 0.46 77.17
C ASP A 38 9.68 -0.46 76.50
N MET A 39 10.60 -0.89 77.36
CA MET A 39 11.48 -2.01 77.12
C MET A 39 10.79 -3.27 77.65
N LYS A 40 10.05 -4.01 76.81
CA LYS A 40 9.90 -5.48 76.86
C LYS A 40 8.80 -5.99 75.91
N ARG A 41 9.19 -6.44 74.72
CA ARG A 41 8.82 -7.76 74.20
C ARG A 41 9.76 -8.16 73.06
N ARG A 42 10.86 -8.80 73.45
CA ARG A 42 11.65 -9.66 72.55
C ARG A 42 10.73 -10.80 72.11
N ALA A 43 10.27 -10.76 70.86
CA ALA A 43 9.91 -11.95 70.14
C ALA A 43 11.19 -12.54 69.54
N SER A 44 11.53 -13.73 70.01
CA SER A 44 12.64 -14.58 69.58
C SER A 44 12.61 -14.84 68.08
N THR A 45 13.52 -14.21 67.33
CA THR A 45 14.03 -14.75 66.07
C THR A 45 15.52 -15.02 66.29
N SER A 46 15.95 -16.25 66.01
CA SER A 46 17.29 -16.73 66.32
C SER A 46 18.36 -15.81 65.67
N PRO A 47 19.53 -15.61 66.31
CA PRO A 47 20.62 -14.81 65.75
C PRO A 47 21.15 -15.39 64.42
N HIS A 48 20.88 -16.68 64.17
CA HIS A 48 21.18 -17.35 62.92
C HIS A 48 20.24 -16.92 61.78
N HIS A 49 18.95 -16.67 62.05
CA HIS A 49 18.02 -16.12 61.06
C HIS A 49 18.32 -14.66 60.72
N ARG A 50 18.63 -13.81 61.70
CA ARG A 50 19.05 -12.42 61.44
C ARG A 50 20.33 -12.32 60.60
N LYS A 51 21.30 -13.20 60.81
CA LYS A 51 22.51 -13.28 59.98
C LYS A 51 22.22 -13.82 58.58
N LEU A 52 21.33 -14.82 58.45
CA LEU A 52 20.91 -15.34 57.15
C LEU A 52 20.11 -14.31 56.34
N ASP A 53 19.25 -13.53 56.98
CA ASP A 53 18.46 -12.48 56.35
C ASP A 53 19.32 -11.27 56.00
N ALA A 54 20.30 -10.90 56.84
CA ALA A 54 21.29 -9.88 56.52
C ALA A 54 22.24 -10.31 55.39
N PHE A 55 22.66 -11.59 55.36
CA PHE A 55 23.49 -12.18 54.31
C PHE A 55 22.71 -12.35 53.00
N ARG A 56 21.45 -12.81 53.05
CA ARG A 56 20.54 -12.81 51.90
C ARG A 56 20.33 -11.39 51.40
N ALA A 57 20.08 -10.42 52.27
CA ALA A 57 19.95 -9.02 51.87
C ALA A 57 21.23 -8.48 51.20
N THR A 58 22.42 -8.81 51.70
CA THR A 58 23.68 -8.38 51.07
C THR A 58 23.96 -9.10 49.75
N GLN A 59 23.70 -10.41 49.65
CA GLN A 59 23.80 -11.16 48.39
C GLN A 59 22.77 -10.66 47.37
N LEU A 60 21.53 -10.40 47.77
CA LEU A 60 20.47 -9.88 46.90
C LEU A 60 20.83 -8.50 46.37
N VAL A 61 21.44 -7.64 47.20
CA VAL A 61 21.92 -6.31 46.81
C VAL A 61 23.09 -6.40 45.82
N GLN A 62 24.06 -7.29 46.05
CA GLN A 62 25.19 -7.50 45.14
C GLN A 62 24.76 -8.11 43.81
N TRP A 63 23.85 -9.09 43.82
CA TRP A 63 23.28 -9.68 42.63
C TRP A 63 22.43 -8.69 41.84
N ARG A 64 21.56 -7.94 42.54
CA ARG A 64 20.79 -6.84 41.95
C ARG A 64 21.72 -5.85 41.24
N ARG A 65 22.88 -5.53 41.82
CA ARG A 65 23.86 -4.65 41.20
C ARG A 65 24.46 -5.23 39.91
N ARG A 66 24.93 -6.47 39.91
CA ARG A 66 25.49 -7.13 38.69
C ARG A 66 24.45 -7.29 37.59
N TYR A 67 23.23 -7.67 37.96
CA TYR A 67 22.11 -7.84 37.03
C TYR A 67 21.69 -6.53 36.36
N PHE A 68 21.58 -5.48 37.18
CA PHE A 68 21.27 -4.14 36.72
C PHE A 68 22.40 -3.58 35.83
N GLU A 69 23.66 -3.92 36.13
CA GLU A 69 24.80 -3.57 35.29
C GLU A 69 24.74 -4.22 33.90
N GLY A 70 24.28 -5.48 33.80
CA GLY A 70 24.03 -6.14 32.52
C GLY A 70 22.97 -5.43 31.66
N ILE A 71 21.84 -5.05 32.26
CA ILE A 71 20.77 -4.27 31.61
C ILE A 71 21.32 -2.92 31.10
N LEU A 72 22.13 -2.23 31.91
CA LEU A 72 22.74 -0.95 31.53
C LEU A 72 23.78 -1.08 30.42
N ARG A 73 24.57 -2.16 30.40
CA ARG A 73 25.51 -2.44 29.29
C ARG A 73 24.76 -2.67 27.98
N TRP A 74 23.60 -3.33 28.04
CA TRP A 74 22.76 -3.51 26.86
C TRP A 74 22.15 -2.20 26.36
N GLU A 75 21.67 -1.32 27.26
CA GLU A 75 21.27 0.05 26.89
C GLU A 75 22.40 0.78 26.16
N ALA A 76 23.63 0.68 26.68
CA ALA A 76 24.79 1.32 26.09
C ALA A 76 25.10 0.76 24.69
N ALA A 77 25.00 -0.56 24.48
CA ALA A 77 25.17 -1.19 23.18
C ALA A 77 24.12 -0.74 22.16
N LEU A 78 22.84 -0.69 22.56
CA LEU A 78 21.76 -0.20 21.71
C LEU A 78 21.94 1.28 21.35
N ARG A 79 22.34 2.12 22.32
CA ARG A 79 22.64 3.54 22.07
C ARG A 79 23.88 3.71 21.20
N LEU A 80 24.89 2.86 21.32
CA LEU A 80 26.07 2.88 20.45
C LEU A 80 25.66 2.65 18.99
N MET A 81 24.85 1.61 18.75
CA MET A 81 24.38 1.22 17.42
C MET A 81 23.39 2.24 16.81
N PHE A 82 22.35 2.66 17.55
CA PHE A 82 21.29 3.51 17.00
C PHE A 82 21.53 5.01 17.16
N VAL A 83 22.41 5.44 18.06
CA VAL A 83 22.64 6.87 18.35
C VAL A 83 24.06 7.30 17.97
N ALA A 84 25.09 6.61 18.45
CA ALA A 84 26.48 7.05 18.26
C ALA A 84 27.00 6.76 16.85
N PHE A 85 26.72 5.57 16.30
CA PHE A 85 27.18 5.18 14.97
C PHE A 85 26.63 6.09 13.85
N PRO A 86 25.31 6.38 13.77
CA PRO A 86 24.80 7.33 12.77
C PRO A 86 25.42 8.73 12.92
N LYS A 87 25.64 9.20 14.16
CA LYS A 87 26.31 10.49 14.41
C LYS A 87 27.75 10.50 13.89
N LEU A 88 28.48 9.40 14.04
CA LEU A 88 29.82 9.24 13.50
C LEU A 88 29.82 9.32 11.97
N VAL A 89 28.88 8.63 11.31
CA VAL A 89 28.73 8.67 9.85
C VAL A 89 28.42 10.09 9.37
N PHE A 90 27.48 10.79 10.02
CA PHE A 90 27.16 12.18 9.70
C PHE A 90 28.31 13.16 9.94
N LYS A 91 29.25 12.83 10.83
CA LYS A 91 30.46 13.62 11.04
C LYS A 91 31.53 13.35 9.99
N ARG A 92 31.60 12.10 9.50
CA ARG A 92 32.63 11.65 8.55
C ARG A 92 32.28 11.93 7.09
N VAL A 93 30.99 11.92 6.75
CA VAL A 93 30.49 12.13 5.39
C VAL A 93 29.64 13.40 5.36
N GLU A 94 30.20 14.48 4.85
CA GLU A 94 29.60 15.83 4.88
C GLU A 94 28.23 15.88 4.18
N ASN A 95 28.08 15.18 3.05
CA ASN A 95 26.85 15.15 2.26
C ASN A 95 25.83 14.06 2.68
N ALA A 96 26.14 13.22 3.67
CA ALA A 96 25.28 12.08 4.02
C ALA A 96 23.87 12.52 4.42
N ARG A 97 23.72 13.63 5.15
CA ARG A 97 22.40 14.13 5.60
C ARG A 97 21.50 14.51 4.44
N THR A 98 22.07 15.17 3.43
CA THR A 98 21.35 15.61 2.23
C THR A 98 20.94 14.42 1.39
N ILE A 99 21.87 13.48 1.14
CA ILE A 99 21.61 12.27 0.37
C ILE A 99 20.50 11.43 1.01
N LEU A 100 20.57 11.20 2.32
CA LEU A 100 19.56 10.44 3.06
C LEU A 100 18.18 11.11 3.03
N SER A 101 18.14 12.44 3.12
CA SER A 101 16.87 13.18 3.06
C SER A 101 16.28 13.14 1.65
N PHE A 102 17.12 13.27 0.60
CA PHE A 102 16.68 13.14 -0.79
C PHE A 102 16.15 11.74 -1.09
N PHE A 103 16.88 10.70 -0.69
CA PHE A 103 16.46 9.32 -0.87
C PHE A 103 15.13 9.03 -0.14
N PHE A 104 14.99 9.50 1.11
CA PHE A 104 13.74 9.35 1.85
C PHE A 104 12.56 10.02 1.13
N VAL A 105 12.74 11.27 0.68
CA VAL A 105 11.72 12.00 -0.09
C VAL A 105 11.39 11.27 -1.39
N TYR A 106 12.40 10.75 -2.09
CA TYR A 106 12.22 9.98 -3.32
C TYR A 106 11.33 8.75 -3.10
N VAL A 107 11.62 7.92 -2.10
CA VAL A 107 10.83 6.73 -1.77
C VAL A 107 9.38 7.11 -1.41
N MET A 108 9.19 8.16 -0.62
CA MET A 108 7.85 8.62 -0.26
C MET A 108 7.06 9.17 -1.47
N LEU A 109 7.73 9.87 -2.40
CA LEU A 109 7.09 10.34 -3.64
C LEU A 109 6.75 9.18 -4.58
N GLN A 110 7.60 8.15 -4.65
CA GLN A 110 7.32 6.93 -5.40
C GLN A 110 6.09 6.20 -4.85
N ALA A 111 5.98 6.06 -3.51
CA ALA A 111 4.78 5.49 -2.88
C ALA A 111 3.51 6.31 -3.19
N LEU A 112 3.62 7.65 -3.18
CA LEU A 112 2.52 8.53 -3.57
C LEU A 112 2.12 8.36 -5.05
N ALA A 113 3.09 8.12 -5.93
CA ALA A 113 2.87 7.93 -7.35
C ALA A 113 2.13 6.61 -7.65
N ILE A 114 2.53 5.53 -6.96
CA ILE A 114 1.82 4.23 -6.99
C ILE A 114 0.39 4.42 -6.49
N LEU A 115 0.20 5.12 -5.36
CA LEU A 115 -1.13 5.42 -4.83
C LEU A 115 -1.99 6.23 -5.82
N TRP A 116 -1.38 7.15 -6.57
CA TRP A 116 -2.06 7.87 -7.64
C TRP A 116 -2.50 6.93 -8.75
N GLY A 117 -1.63 6.03 -9.21
CA GLY A 117 -2.00 5.01 -10.20
C GLY A 117 -3.16 4.14 -9.73
N PHE A 118 -3.16 3.74 -8.45
CA PHE A 118 -4.27 3.02 -7.84
C PHE A 118 -5.59 3.83 -7.86
N LEU A 119 -5.55 5.12 -7.52
CA LEU A 119 -6.72 6.01 -7.56
C LEU A 119 -7.30 6.15 -8.97
N PHE A 120 -6.41 6.20 -9.96
CA PHE A 120 -6.73 6.19 -11.37
C PHE A 120 -7.46 4.90 -11.78
N ASN A 121 -7.03 3.73 -11.30
CA ASN A 121 -7.73 2.47 -11.54
C ASN A 121 -9.11 2.42 -10.88
N VAL A 122 -9.24 2.87 -9.62
CA VAL A 122 -10.56 2.99 -8.97
C VAL A 122 -11.48 3.92 -9.78
N GLY A 123 -10.92 4.97 -10.39
CA GLY A 123 -11.65 5.89 -11.26
C GLY A 123 -12.10 5.25 -12.57
N ALA A 124 -11.26 4.41 -13.18
CA ALA A 124 -11.60 3.64 -14.37
C ALA A 124 -12.74 2.64 -14.08
N VAL A 125 -12.65 1.91 -12.96
CA VAL A 125 -13.69 0.97 -12.49
C VAL A 125 -15.02 1.68 -12.25
N LEU A 126 -14.99 2.90 -11.67
CA LEU A 126 -16.19 3.73 -11.49
C LEU A 126 -16.80 4.13 -12.84
N GLY A 127 -15.95 4.57 -13.78
CA GLY A 127 -16.38 4.99 -15.11
C GLY A 127 -17.02 3.84 -15.90
N GLU A 128 -16.40 2.66 -15.88
CA GLU A 128 -16.93 1.42 -16.46
C GLU A 128 -18.33 1.10 -15.90
N ASN A 129 -18.42 0.97 -14.58
CA ASN A 129 -19.66 0.59 -13.90
C ASN A 129 -20.76 1.66 -13.94
N MET A 130 -20.47 2.86 -14.43
CA MET A 130 -21.44 3.96 -14.49
C MET A 130 -22.68 3.60 -15.32
N SER A 131 -22.50 2.84 -16.40
CA SER A 131 -23.60 2.35 -17.25
C SER A 131 -24.60 1.52 -16.44
N THR A 132 -24.09 0.56 -15.65
CA THR A 132 -24.90 -0.26 -14.75
C THR A 132 -25.51 0.60 -13.62
N ILE A 133 -24.71 1.46 -12.97
CA ILE A 133 -25.16 2.30 -11.84
C ILE A 133 -26.35 3.19 -12.22
N ILE A 134 -26.36 3.77 -13.43
CA ILE A 134 -27.44 4.66 -13.88
C ILE A 134 -28.76 3.92 -14.10
N THR A 135 -28.69 2.63 -14.44
CA THR A 135 -29.88 1.79 -14.62
C THR A 135 -30.45 1.24 -13.31
N MET A 136 -29.72 1.37 -12.20
CA MET A 136 -30.17 0.89 -10.88
C MET A 136 -31.25 1.80 -10.27
N PRO A 137 -32.07 1.27 -9.33
CA PRO A 137 -32.92 2.11 -8.49
C PRO A 137 -32.11 3.19 -7.77
N PHE A 138 -32.63 4.41 -7.73
CA PHE A 138 -31.98 5.57 -7.09
C PHE A 138 -31.34 5.30 -5.71
N PRO A 139 -32.01 4.65 -4.74
CA PRO A 139 -31.38 4.39 -3.43
C PRO A 139 -30.19 3.42 -3.52
N GLN A 140 -30.24 2.45 -4.43
CA GLN A 140 -29.14 1.50 -4.66
C GLN A 140 -27.95 2.20 -5.31
N ALA A 141 -28.20 3.02 -6.35
CA ALA A 141 -27.17 3.80 -7.03
C ALA A 141 -26.41 4.73 -6.06
N ILE A 142 -27.13 5.40 -5.15
CA ILE A 142 -26.50 6.22 -4.10
C ILE A 142 -25.60 5.39 -3.18
N CYS A 143 -26.06 4.21 -2.75
CA CYS A 143 -25.25 3.34 -1.89
C CYS A 143 -23.95 2.93 -2.59
N VAL A 144 -24.03 2.51 -3.86
CA VAL A 144 -22.85 2.14 -4.67
C VAL A 144 -21.90 3.33 -4.84
N LEU A 145 -22.40 4.50 -5.23
CA LEU A 145 -21.58 5.71 -5.36
C LEU A 145 -20.92 6.12 -4.03
N PHE A 146 -21.61 5.93 -2.91
CA PHE A 146 -21.05 6.19 -1.58
C PHE A 146 -19.89 5.25 -1.25
N VAL A 147 -19.95 3.98 -1.68
CA VAL A 147 -18.82 3.05 -1.55
C VAL A 147 -17.60 3.58 -2.32
N TYR A 148 -17.76 3.98 -3.59
CA TYR A 148 -16.67 4.58 -4.36
C TYR A 148 -16.10 5.84 -3.69
N VAL A 149 -16.95 6.74 -3.20
CA VAL A 149 -16.51 7.94 -2.46
C VAL A 149 -15.75 7.57 -1.19
N SER A 150 -16.16 6.52 -0.49
CA SER A 150 -15.50 6.04 0.72
C SER A 150 -14.11 5.48 0.42
N VAL A 151 -13.99 4.64 -0.62
CA VAL A 151 -12.70 4.08 -1.08
C VAL A 151 -11.76 5.21 -1.52
N MET A 152 -12.20 6.05 -2.44
CA MET A 152 -11.43 7.22 -2.91
C MET A 152 -11.05 8.14 -1.75
N GLY A 153 -11.96 8.36 -0.80
CA GLY A 153 -11.74 9.19 0.39
C GLY A 153 -10.66 8.64 1.32
N ILE A 154 -10.62 7.33 1.55
CA ILE A 154 -9.58 6.66 2.34
C ILE A 154 -8.23 6.75 1.62
N VAL A 155 -8.18 6.44 0.33
CA VAL A 155 -6.96 6.51 -0.50
C VAL A 155 -6.42 7.94 -0.52
N LEU A 156 -7.27 8.95 -0.71
CA LEU A 156 -6.87 10.36 -0.65
C LEU A 156 -6.41 10.80 0.74
N SER A 157 -7.05 10.30 1.80
CA SER A 157 -6.63 10.58 3.19
C SER A 157 -5.25 10.00 3.46
N PHE A 158 -5.00 8.78 3.00
CA PHE A 158 -3.71 8.11 3.07
C PHE A 158 -2.65 8.87 2.25
N GLY A 159 -2.98 9.28 1.02
CA GLY A 159 -2.10 10.07 0.16
C GLY A 159 -1.75 11.44 0.75
N ARG A 160 -2.72 12.11 1.38
CA ARG A 160 -2.50 13.37 2.12
C ARG A 160 -1.53 13.17 3.29
N ALA A 161 -1.70 12.11 4.07
CA ALA A 161 -0.80 11.81 5.18
C ALA A 161 0.63 11.49 4.68
N THR A 162 0.74 10.71 3.60
CA THR A 162 2.01 10.43 2.91
C THR A 162 2.68 11.73 2.45
N TRP A 163 1.93 12.61 1.77
CA TRP A 163 2.39 13.93 1.32
C TRP A 163 2.93 14.80 2.45
N ILE A 164 2.18 14.88 3.57
CA ILE A 164 2.59 15.64 4.75
C ILE A 164 3.91 15.10 5.28
N LEU A 165 4.04 13.77 5.42
CA LEU A 165 5.27 13.13 5.89
C LEU A 165 6.46 13.40 4.96
N THR A 166 6.26 13.32 3.64
CA THR A 166 7.29 13.59 2.63
C THR A 166 7.92 14.97 2.83
N TRP A 167 7.11 16.03 2.87
CA TRP A 167 7.64 17.39 2.96
C TRP A 167 8.13 17.75 4.35
N GLN A 168 7.51 17.20 5.39
CA GLN A 168 7.99 17.38 6.76
C GLN A 168 9.35 16.72 7.00
N SER A 169 9.68 15.66 6.26
CA SER A 169 10.97 14.96 6.40
C SER A 169 12.18 15.85 6.09
N LEU A 170 12.03 16.88 5.24
CA LEU A 170 13.07 17.85 4.91
C LEU A 170 13.50 18.69 6.11
N GLN A 171 12.58 18.94 7.04
CA GLN A 171 12.82 19.68 8.29
C GLN A 171 12.79 18.76 9.52
N ASN A 172 13.05 17.47 9.33
CA ASN A 172 13.08 16.47 10.41
C ASN A 172 11.78 16.47 11.23
N PHE A 173 10.64 16.43 10.53
CA PHE A 173 9.29 16.24 11.08
C PHE A 173 8.88 17.25 12.17
N PRO A 174 8.80 18.55 11.86
CA PRO A 174 8.50 19.60 12.85
C PRO A 174 7.14 19.43 13.53
N LEU A 175 6.12 18.96 12.80
CA LEU A 175 4.79 18.71 13.38
C LEU A 175 4.82 17.54 14.36
N ILE A 176 5.40 16.40 13.97
CA ILE A 176 5.51 15.24 14.86
C ILE A 176 6.31 15.62 16.11
N ARG A 177 7.38 16.41 15.96
CA ARG A 177 8.13 16.95 17.11
C ARG A 177 7.26 17.81 18.04
N ARG A 178 6.37 18.64 17.50
CA ARG A 178 5.44 19.45 18.30
C ARG A 178 4.38 18.59 18.96
N ILE A 179 3.81 17.60 18.26
CA ILE A 179 2.83 16.67 18.84
C ILE A 179 3.46 15.90 20.00
N ILE A 180 4.67 15.36 19.81
CA ILE A 180 5.42 14.67 20.88
C ILE A 180 5.72 15.61 22.06
N ALA A 181 6.00 16.89 21.80
CA ALA A 181 6.28 17.87 22.85
C ALA A 181 5.03 18.39 23.57
N CYS A 182 3.90 18.50 22.87
CA CYS A 182 2.61 18.98 23.39
C CYS A 182 1.83 17.87 24.11
N GLU A 183 1.91 16.63 23.64
CA GLU A 183 1.47 15.48 24.43
C GLU A 183 2.44 15.32 25.60
N CYS A 184 2.09 15.91 26.75
CA CYS A 184 2.86 15.88 28.00
C CYS A 184 3.15 14.47 28.55
N ARG A 185 2.85 13.40 27.79
CA ARG A 185 3.09 12.00 28.10
C ARG A 185 3.81 11.30 26.93
N PRO A 186 5.15 11.35 26.88
CA PRO A 186 5.96 10.61 25.90
C PRO A 186 5.59 9.12 25.73
N GLN A 187 5.01 8.51 26.76
CA GLN A 187 4.56 7.11 26.76
C GLN A 187 3.36 6.85 25.84
N ALA A 188 2.45 7.83 25.67
CA ALA A 188 1.29 7.70 24.79
C ALA A 188 1.72 7.58 23.31
N VAL A 189 2.74 8.32 22.92
CA VAL A 189 3.36 8.24 21.59
C VAL A 189 3.92 6.84 21.33
N ILE A 190 4.65 6.27 22.31
CA ILE A 190 5.22 4.91 22.18
C ILE A 190 4.10 3.88 22.01
N LEU A 191 3.06 3.93 22.85
CA LEU A 191 1.92 3.02 22.77
C LEU A 191 1.23 3.11 21.41
N THR A 192 1.06 4.32 20.89
CA THR A 192 0.32 4.53 19.64
C THR A 192 1.13 4.12 18.42
N VAL A 193 2.45 4.40 18.39
CA VAL A 193 3.33 3.96 17.31
C VAL A 193 3.48 2.43 17.30
N ALA A 194 3.36 1.76 18.46
CA ALA A 194 3.40 0.31 18.55
C ALA A 194 2.16 -0.38 17.96
N MET A 195 0.99 0.28 17.91
CA MET A 195 -0.28 -0.35 17.51
C MET A 195 -0.24 -1.04 16.13
N PRO A 196 0.23 -0.39 15.04
CA PRO A 196 0.27 -1.06 13.73
C PRO A 196 1.18 -2.28 13.73
N MET A 197 2.31 -2.24 14.45
CA MET A 197 3.20 -3.38 14.60
C MET A 197 2.56 -4.51 15.41
N LEU A 198 1.85 -4.19 16.50
CA LEU A 198 1.11 -5.15 17.31
C LEU A 198 -0.05 -5.81 16.57
N ILE A 199 -0.58 -5.20 15.51
CA ILE A 199 -1.60 -5.80 14.65
C ILE A 199 -0.92 -6.67 13.58
N ILE A 200 0.11 -6.15 12.91
CA ILE A 200 0.74 -6.83 11.77
C ILE A 200 1.51 -8.09 12.19
N LEU A 201 2.28 -8.04 13.29
CA LEU A 201 3.13 -9.17 13.71
C LEU A 201 2.34 -10.42 14.09
N PRO A 202 1.31 -10.36 14.96
CA PRO A 202 0.48 -11.52 15.25
C PRO A 202 -0.22 -12.04 14.00
N SER A 203 -0.73 -11.16 13.12
CA SER A 203 -1.34 -11.59 11.85
C SER A 203 -0.35 -12.35 10.96
N LEU A 204 0.91 -11.91 10.90
CA LEU A 204 1.98 -12.61 10.16
C LEU A 204 2.39 -13.97 10.76
N ILE A 205 2.00 -14.26 12.00
CA ILE A 205 2.25 -15.55 12.67
C ILE A 205 1.02 -16.46 12.54
N VAL A 206 -0.17 -15.93 12.86
CA VAL A 206 -1.42 -16.68 12.99
C VAL A 206 -2.04 -17.00 11.62
N VAL A 207 -2.01 -16.06 10.67
CA VAL A 207 -2.67 -16.29 9.37
C VAL A 207 -1.98 -17.41 8.60
N PRO A 208 -0.64 -17.43 8.45
CA PRO A 208 0.00 -18.52 7.73
C PRO A 208 -0.16 -19.88 8.42
N SER A 209 -0.36 -19.94 9.74
CA SER A 209 -0.52 -21.22 10.44
C SER A 209 -1.90 -21.83 10.22
N HIS A 210 -2.92 -20.98 10.09
CA HIS A 210 -4.31 -21.43 9.95
C HIS A 210 -4.82 -21.46 8.50
N CYS A 211 -4.19 -20.72 7.58
CA CYS A 211 -4.59 -20.63 6.18
C CYS A 211 -3.75 -21.51 5.24
N THR A 212 -3.13 -22.59 5.73
CA THR A 212 -2.42 -23.56 4.89
C THR A 212 -3.42 -24.45 4.15
N SER A 213 -3.11 -24.82 2.91
CA SER A 213 -3.99 -25.58 2.02
C SER A 213 -4.51 -26.89 2.64
N ALA A 214 -3.68 -27.57 3.44
CA ALA A 214 -4.04 -28.81 4.12
C ALA A 214 -5.05 -28.60 5.25
N VAL A 215 -4.94 -27.51 6.02
CA VAL A 215 -5.84 -27.19 7.14
C VAL A 215 -7.13 -26.57 6.63
N LEU A 216 -7.09 -25.87 5.49
CA LEU A 216 -8.25 -25.20 4.92
C LEU A 216 -9.39 -26.18 4.56
N HIS A 217 -9.05 -27.35 4.01
CA HIS A 217 -10.01 -28.40 3.63
C HIS A 217 -10.74 -29.04 4.82
N GLU A 218 -10.17 -28.97 6.04
CA GLU A 218 -10.78 -29.49 7.27
C GLU A 218 -11.38 -28.38 8.17
N SER A 219 -11.18 -27.11 7.80
CA SER A 219 -11.57 -25.96 8.60
C SER A 219 -13.03 -25.54 8.41
N SER A 220 -13.58 -24.77 9.36
CA SER A 220 -14.95 -24.25 9.25
C SER A 220 -15.08 -23.25 8.10
N SER A 221 -16.29 -23.15 7.51
CA SER A 221 -16.59 -22.22 6.40
C SER A 221 -16.19 -20.77 6.69
N PHE A 222 -16.21 -20.36 7.95
CA PHE A 222 -15.76 -19.03 8.37
C PHE A 222 -14.25 -18.83 8.24
N VAL A 223 -13.43 -19.83 8.59
CA VAL A 223 -11.96 -19.75 8.46
C VAL A 223 -11.58 -19.73 6.99
N GLN A 224 -12.24 -20.54 6.16
CA GLN A 224 -12.06 -20.53 4.72
C GLN A 224 -12.40 -19.15 4.12
N ALA A 225 -13.56 -18.57 4.45
CA ALA A 225 -13.93 -17.23 4.00
C ALA A 225 -12.94 -16.14 4.48
N MET A 226 -12.46 -16.22 5.72
CA MET A 226 -11.43 -15.30 6.23
C MET A 226 -10.10 -15.44 5.48
N CYS A 227 -9.67 -16.65 5.14
CA CYS A 227 -8.39 -16.88 4.46
C CYS A 227 -8.44 -16.57 2.96
N GLU A 228 -9.56 -16.83 2.28
CA GLU A 228 -9.68 -16.71 0.82
C GLU A 228 -10.29 -15.37 0.39
N GLU A 229 -11.22 -14.81 1.16
CA GLU A 229 -11.98 -13.64 0.75
C GLU A 229 -11.55 -12.35 1.44
N SER A 230 -10.73 -12.40 2.51
CA SER A 230 -10.30 -11.21 3.27
C SER A 230 -8.90 -10.70 2.93
N TYR A 231 -8.55 -9.52 3.48
CA TYR A 231 -7.19 -8.95 3.41
C TYR A 231 -6.12 -9.91 3.94
N LEU A 232 -6.50 -10.90 4.76
CA LEU A 232 -5.58 -11.93 5.26
C LEU A 232 -5.10 -12.86 4.14
N LYS A 233 -5.80 -12.93 2.99
CA LYS A 233 -5.35 -13.64 1.78
C LYS A 233 -3.94 -13.20 1.36
N LEU A 234 -3.64 -11.90 1.44
CA LEU A 234 -2.32 -11.34 1.13
C LEU A 234 -1.21 -11.82 2.07
N LEU A 235 -1.57 -12.37 3.23
CA LEU A 235 -0.64 -12.93 4.21
C LEU A 235 -0.49 -14.46 4.08
N THR A 236 -1.22 -15.10 3.16
CA THR A 236 -1.14 -16.55 2.90
C THR A 236 0.00 -16.90 1.95
N ASP A 237 0.27 -18.20 1.80
CA ASP A 237 1.32 -18.72 0.91
C ASP A 237 1.03 -18.46 -0.58
N ARG A 238 -0.18 -17.98 -0.95
CA ARG A 238 -0.50 -17.54 -2.32
C ARG A 238 0.30 -16.29 -2.74
N HIS A 239 0.68 -15.43 -1.79
CA HIS A 239 1.43 -14.20 -2.07
C HIS A 239 2.75 -14.17 -1.27
N PRO A 240 3.71 -15.07 -1.55
CA PRO A 240 4.90 -15.26 -0.73
C PRO A 240 5.84 -14.04 -0.76
N VAL A 241 5.87 -13.31 -1.87
CA VAL A 241 6.70 -12.10 -2.02
C VAL A 241 6.16 -10.98 -1.13
N PHE A 242 4.85 -10.74 -1.14
CA PHE A 242 4.22 -9.70 -0.32
C PHE A 242 4.39 -10.01 1.18
N GLN A 243 4.12 -11.27 1.57
CA GLN A 243 4.28 -11.72 2.94
C GLN A 243 5.71 -11.53 3.45
N ARG A 244 6.72 -11.91 2.64
CA ARG A 244 8.13 -11.73 2.99
C ARG A 244 8.51 -10.25 3.07
N ALA A 245 8.12 -9.43 2.08
CA ALA A 245 8.39 -8.00 2.06
C ALA A 245 7.75 -7.28 3.26
N LEU A 246 6.54 -7.69 3.68
CA LEU A 246 5.87 -7.18 4.86
C LEU A 246 6.62 -7.54 6.14
N ARG A 247 7.05 -8.79 6.31
CA ARG A 247 7.87 -9.22 7.45
C ARG A 247 9.14 -8.39 7.57
N ILE A 248 9.86 -8.20 6.46
CA ILE A 248 11.08 -7.40 6.42
C ILE A 248 10.80 -5.94 6.76
N SER A 249 9.76 -5.35 6.17
CA SER A 249 9.35 -3.97 6.44
C SER A 249 8.99 -3.77 7.91
N THR A 250 8.25 -4.72 8.49
CA THR A 250 7.92 -4.70 9.92
C THR A 250 9.16 -4.85 10.78
N ALA A 251 10.14 -5.69 10.42
CA ALA A 251 11.41 -5.79 11.15
C ALA A 251 12.20 -4.47 11.14
N ILE A 252 12.28 -3.78 10.00
CA ILE A 252 12.89 -2.44 9.91
C ILE A 252 12.13 -1.45 10.79
N ALA A 253 10.79 -1.45 10.74
CA ALA A 253 9.95 -0.60 11.57
C ALA A 253 10.16 -0.85 13.08
N ILE A 254 10.38 -2.11 13.49
CA ILE A 254 10.69 -2.46 14.89
C ILE A 254 12.05 -1.90 15.31
N CYS A 255 13.09 -2.02 14.48
CA CYS A 255 14.38 -1.41 14.79
C CYS A 255 14.24 0.10 15.02
N GLN A 256 13.39 0.76 14.24
CA GLN A 256 13.10 2.19 14.38
C GLN A 256 12.22 2.50 15.60
N PHE A 257 11.31 1.60 15.96
CA PHE A 257 10.55 1.66 17.21
C PHE A 257 11.46 1.55 18.44
N ILE A 258 12.42 0.63 18.43
CA ILE A 258 13.43 0.51 19.50
C ILE A 258 14.21 1.82 19.62
N GLN A 259 14.62 2.41 18.49
CA GLN A 259 15.29 3.70 18.46
C GLN A 259 14.43 4.83 19.03
N LEU A 260 13.11 4.83 18.76
CA LEU A 260 12.14 5.76 19.34
C LEU A 260 12.08 5.59 20.87
N CYS A 261 11.95 4.36 21.37
CA CYS A 261 11.92 4.08 22.80
C CYS A 261 13.18 4.55 23.52
N LEU A 262 14.36 4.39 22.92
CA LEU A 262 15.65 4.78 23.54
C LEU A 262 15.85 6.30 23.65
N GLU A 263 15.21 7.08 22.78
CA GLU A 263 15.27 8.54 22.82
C GLU A 263 14.16 9.16 23.67
N ILE A 264 12.97 8.58 23.64
CA ILE A 264 11.82 9.09 24.39
C ILE A 264 11.90 8.70 25.87
N LEU A 265 12.34 7.48 26.19
CA LEU A 265 12.46 7.04 27.58
C LEU A 265 13.74 7.60 28.21
N PRO A 266 13.71 8.00 29.50
CA PRO A 266 14.92 8.36 30.21
C PRO A 266 15.89 7.17 30.26
N ARG A 267 17.17 7.45 30.53
CA ARG A 267 18.17 6.39 30.69
C ARG A 267 17.64 5.33 31.65
N TRP A 268 17.84 4.04 31.32
CA TRP A 268 17.23 2.93 32.06
C TRP A 268 17.61 2.96 33.54
N ARG A 269 18.80 3.51 33.87
CA ARG A 269 19.22 3.76 35.25
C ARG A 269 18.24 4.62 36.05
N SER A 270 17.72 5.69 35.45
CA SER A 270 16.74 6.59 36.07
C SER A 270 15.32 6.02 35.96
N ALA A 271 14.98 5.47 34.80
CA ALA A 271 13.68 4.87 34.53
C ALA A 271 13.33 3.74 35.53
N LEU A 272 14.34 2.92 35.88
CA LEU A 272 14.18 1.76 36.75
C LEU A 272 14.49 2.05 38.24
N ALA A 273 14.90 3.27 38.60
CA ALA A 273 15.34 3.60 39.97
C ALA A 273 14.23 3.46 41.02
N GLY A 274 12.95 3.62 40.62
CA GLY A 274 11.79 3.54 41.51
C GLY A 274 11.01 2.22 41.48
N LEU A 275 11.48 1.20 40.75
CA LEU A 275 10.76 -0.07 40.61
C LEU A 275 11.02 -1.04 41.78
N SER A 276 9.99 -1.81 42.15
CA SER A 276 10.12 -2.87 43.15
C SER A 276 11.08 -3.97 42.69
N ALA A 277 11.67 -4.70 43.64
CA ALA A 277 12.65 -5.74 43.34
C ALA A 277 12.07 -6.83 42.42
N MET A 278 10.80 -7.22 42.63
CA MET A 278 10.11 -8.21 41.81
C MET A 278 9.94 -7.76 40.35
N LYS A 279 9.46 -6.51 40.13
CA LYS A 279 9.29 -5.97 38.77
C LYS A 279 10.61 -5.82 38.03
N THR A 280 11.66 -5.41 38.75
CA THR A 280 13.02 -5.31 38.19
C THR A 280 13.56 -6.68 37.78
N PHE A 281 13.31 -7.71 38.59
CA PHE A 281 13.73 -9.08 38.30
C PHE A 281 13.01 -9.65 37.07
N LEU A 282 11.68 -9.48 37.00
CA LEU A 282 10.87 -9.88 35.86
C LEU A 282 11.34 -9.22 34.56
N LEU A 283 11.48 -7.89 34.54
CA LEU A 283 11.90 -7.14 33.35
C LEU A 283 13.32 -7.52 32.89
N GLY A 284 14.27 -7.64 33.82
CA GLY A 284 15.61 -8.06 33.46
C GLY A 284 15.69 -9.52 33.04
N GLY A 285 14.82 -10.38 33.60
CA GLY A 285 14.81 -11.82 33.31
C GLY A 285 14.29 -12.07 31.92
N TRP A 286 13.22 -11.35 31.58
CA TRP A 286 12.73 -11.24 30.22
C TRP A 286 13.83 -10.77 29.27
N LEU A 287 14.52 -9.65 29.55
CA LEU A 287 15.58 -9.15 28.67
C LEU A 287 16.71 -10.17 28.45
N LEU A 288 17.19 -10.83 29.50
CA LEU A 288 18.24 -11.84 29.39
C LEU A 288 17.79 -13.07 28.59
N GLY A 289 16.57 -13.56 28.84
CA GLY A 289 15.99 -14.65 28.07
C GLY A 289 15.89 -14.31 26.58
N MET A 290 15.42 -13.10 26.27
CA MET A 290 15.28 -12.62 24.89
C MET A 290 16.63 -12.42 24.20
N ASN A 291 17.64 -11.92 24.91
CA ASN A 291 18.99 -11.78 24.37
C ASN A 291 19.65 -13.15 24.14
N PHE A 292 19.45 -14.11 25.04
CA PHE A 292 19.96 -15.47 24.86
C PHE A 292 19.31 -16.14 23.65
N LEU A 293 17.97 -16.12 23.59
CA LEU A 293 17.21 -16.65 22.44
C LEU A 293 17.55 -15.91 21.14
N GLY A 294 17.76 -14.59 21.19
CA GLY A 294 18.10 -13.78 20.02
C GLY A 294 19.53 -14.01 19.53
N GLY A 295 20.47 -14.24 20.45
CA GLY A 295 21.84 -14.63 20.14
C GLY A 295 21.87 -16.00 19.48
N LEU A 296 21.18 -16.98 20.06
CA LEU A 296 21.00 -18.31 19.48
C LEU A 296 20.36 -18.23 18.09
N TRP A 297 19.31 -17.40 17.96
CA TRP A 297 18.66 -17.12 16.69
C TRP A 297 19.63 -16.57 15.64
N SER A 298 20.45 -15.58 16.02
CA SER A 298 21.37 -14.90 15.11
C SER A 298 22.50 -15.82 14.63
N VAL A 299 23.07 -16.63 15.53
CA VAL A 299 24.12 -17.61 15.19
C VAL A 299 23.58 -18.63 14.19
N GLU A 300 22.39 -19.16 14.45
CA GLU A 300 21.75 -20.16 13.61
C GLU A 300 21.22 -19.55 12.29
N TRP A 301 20.79 -18.28 12.29
CA TRP A 301 20.46 -17.54 11.07
C TRP A 301 21.68 -17.42 10.14
N SER A 302 22.85 -17.07 10.69
CA SER A 302 24.11 -17.04 9.93
C SER A 302 24.51 -18.43 9.44
N ALA A 303 24.34 -19.47 10.26
CA ALA A 303 24.63 -20.84 9.89
C ALA A 303 23.77 -21.30 8.70
N ARG A 304 22.45 -21.08 8.76
CA ARG A 304 21.50 -21.40 7.68
C ARG A 304 21.77 -20.65 6.38
N HIS A 305 22.20 -19.39 6.45
CA HIS A 305 22.53 -18.62 5.24
C HIS A 305 23.66 -19.26 4.41
N PHE A 306 24.57 -19.99 5.08
CA PHE A 306 25.69 -20.70 4.46
C PHE A 306 25.52 -22.23 4.47
N ASN A 307 24.30 -22.74 4.77
CA ASN A 307 23.99 -24.18 4.88
C ASN A 307 24.84 -24.97 5.90
N PHE A 308 25.28 -24.34 6.99
CA PHE A 308 25.94 -25.01 8.11
C PHE A 308 24.92 -25.47 9.18
N LYS A 309 25.08 -26.69 9.71
CA LYS A 309 24.29 -27.20 10.84
C LYS A 309 25.09 -27.06 12.14
N ILE A 310 24.66 -26.19 13.04
CA ILE A 310 25.38 -25.89 14.31
C ILE A 310 24.58 -26.32 15.54
N THR A 311 23.25 -26.15 15.52
CA THR A 311 22.38 -26.42 16.69
C THR A 311 21.18 -27.31 16.31
N PRO A 312 20.46 -27.93 17.27
CA PRO A 312 19.22 -28.66 16.97
C PRO A 312 18.09 -27.76 16.41
N LEU A 313 18.24 -26.44 16.47
CA LEU A 313 17.35 -25.52 15.76
C LEU A 313 17.56 -25.55 14.24
N SER A 314 18.66 -26.14 13.74
CA SER A 314 18.92 -26.31 12.30
C SER A 314 17.92 -27.25 11.61
N ASP A 315 17.29 -28.15 12.38
CA ASP A 315 16.30 -29.09 11.86
C ASP A 315 14.87 -28.50 11.79
N LEU A 316 14.64 -27.28 12.32
CA LEU A 316 13.35 -26.59 12.17
C LEU A 316 13.07 -26.30 10.69
N THR A 317 11.83 -26.46 10.26
CA THR A 317 11.42 -26.06 8.91
C THR A 317 11.61 -24.55 8.71
N SER A 318 11.76 -24.09 7.46
CA SER A 318 11.87 -22.65 7.14
C SER A 318 10.72 -21.84 7.77
N TYR A 319 9.52 -22.43 7.78
CA TYR A 319 8.34 -21.86 8.38
C TYR A 319 8.43 -21.71 9.91
N GLN A 320 8.80 -22.79 10.63
CA GLN A 320 8.95 -22.75 12.09
C GLN A 320 10.04 -21.78 12.55
N TRP A 321 11.12 -21.71 11.77
CA TRP A 321 12.22 -20.77 11.99
C TRP A 321 11.79 -19.31 11.88
N GLU A 322 10.98 -19.00 10.87
CA GLU A 322 10.43 -17.66 10.67
C GLU A 322 9.46 -17.26 11.78
N ILE A 323 8.58 -18.18 12.22
CA ILE A 323 7.70 -17.93 13.39
C ILE A 323 8.52 -17.64 14.63
N PHE A 324 9.57 -18.42 14.89
CA PHE A 324 10.42 -18.21 16.05
C PHE A 324 11.04 -16.80 16.03
N GLY A 325 11.58 -16.35 14.89
CA GLY A 325 12.09 -14.99 14.74
C GLY A 325 11.02 -13.90 14.96
N MET A 326 9.82 -14.07 14.40
CA MET A 326 8.72 -13.11 14.57
C MET A 326 8.19 -13.07 16.02
N THR A 327 8.12 -14.22 16.68
CA THR A 327 7.74 -14.32 18.10
C THR A 327 8.75 -13.60 18.98
N LEU A 328 10.03 -13.69 18.63
CA LEU A 328 11.10 -12.96 19.29
C LEU A 328 10.94 -11.44 19.12
N LEU A 329 10.55 -10.98 17.93
CA LEU A 329 10.23 -9.57 17.70
C LEU A 329 9.01 -9.09 18.50
N VAL A 330 7.95 -9.89 18.61
CA VAL A 330 6.80 -9.60 19.49
C VAL A 330 7.25 -9.48 20.95
N GLY A 331 8.08 -10.42 21.42
CA GLY A 331 8.64 -10.38 22.77
C GLY A 331 9.42 -9.09 23.05
N TRP A 332 10.15 -8.56 22.06
CA TRP A 332 10.84 -7.27 22.18
C TRP A 332 9.88 -6.08 22.30
N ILE A 333 8.85 -6.02 21.45
CA ILE A 333 7.86 -4.94 21.52
C ILE A 333 7.17 -4.95 22.88
N LEU A 334 6.68 -6.11 23.32
CA LEU A 334 6.00 -6.25 24.60
C LEU A 334 6.90 -5.87 25.78
N TRP A 335 8.20 -6.18 25.71
CA TRP A 335 9.16 -5.76 26.73
C TRP A 335 9.32 -4.24 26.79
N PHE A 336 9.48 -3.57 25.63
CA PHE A 336 9.55 -2.11 25.58
C PHE A 336 8.26 -1.45 26.06
N LEU A 337 7.09 -1.99 25.69
CA LEU A 337 5.80 -1.53 26.18
C LEU A 337 5.65 -1.72 27.68
N ALA A 338 6.09 -2.86 28.23
CA ALA A 338 6.09 -3.10 29.67
C ALA A 338 6.94 -2.06 30.41
N ILE A 339 8.14 -1.74 29.90
CA ILE A 339 8.97 -0.66 30.47
C ILE A 339 8.26 0.69 30.39
N THR A 340 7.66 1.02 29.25
CA THR A 340 6.90 2.26 29.07
C THR A 340 5.74 2.36 30.09
N CYS A 341 4.97 1.29 30.28
CA CYS A 341 3.89 1.23 31.27
C CYS A 341 4.39 1.34 32.72
N PHE A 342 5.53 0.73 33.04
CA PHE A 342 6.11 0.81 34.39
C PHE A 342 6.80 2.14 34.70
N THR A 343 7.16 2.92 33.68
CA THR A 343 7.81 4.22 33.81
C THR A 343 6.82 5.39 33.78
N LEU A 344 5.53 5.14 33.51
CA LEU A 344 4.43 6.12 33.56
C LEU A 344 4.41 7.00 34.83
N PRO A 345 4.56 6.44 36.06
CA PRO A 345 4.46 7.26 37.27
C PRO A 345 5.69 8.15 37.53
N ASN A 346 6.86 7.81 36.97
CA ASN A 346 8.14 8.46 37.28
C ASN A 346 8.52 9.57 36.29
N VAL A 347 7.84 9.65 35.13
CA VAL A 347 8.16 10.60 34.06
C VAL A 347 6.91 11.42 33.77
N ARG A 348 6.80 12.58 34.44
CA ARG A 348 5.67 13.53 34.30
C ARG A 348 5.99 14.76 33.46
N GLU A 349 7.27 15.10 33.31
CA GLU A 349 7.72 16.26 32.54
C GLU A 349 8.46 15.82 31.28
N CYS A 350 8.06 16.42 30.15
CA CYS A 350 8.68 16.19 28.87
C CYS A 350 9.99 17.00 28.83
N ASP A 351 11.10 16.41 29.29
CA ASP A 351 12.44 17.01 29.23
C ASP A 351 13.00 16.97 27.78
N SER A 352 12.12 17.14 26.79
CA SER A 352 12.41 16.96 25.37
C SER A 352 12.91 18.28 24.76
N ASN A 353 14.22 18.49 24.85
CA ASN A 353 14.85 19.60 24.15
C ASN A 353 14.57 19.46 22.63
N LYS A 354 13.90 20.44 22.01
CA LYS A 354 13.52 20.43 20.56
C LYS A 354 14.69 20.09 19.62
N LYS A 355 15.93 20.38 20.05
CA LYS A 355 17.17 20.06 19.34
C LYS A 355 17.53 18.56 19.38
N ALA A 356 17.26 17.88 20.50
CA ALA A 356 17.47 16.44 20.65
C ALA A 356 16.51 15.62 19.75
N LEU A 357 15.23 16.03 19.72
CA LEU A 357 14.20 15.48 18.81
C LEU A 357 14.55 15.68 17.33
N CYS A 358 15.17 16.81 16.95
CA CYS A 358 15.63 17.04 15.58
C CYS A 358 16.65 15.97 15.15
N GLY A 359 17.67 15.73 15.98
CA GLY A 359 18.68 14.72 15.69
C GLY A 359 18.14 13.30 15.65
N PHE A 360 17.08 12.99 16.40
CA PHE A 360 16.42 11.67 16.37
C PHE A 360 15.91 11.34 14.96
N PHE A 361 15.16 12.25 14.34
CA PHE A 361 14.58 12.03 13.01
C PHE A 361 15.64 11.93 11.90
N GLU A 362 16.77 12.60 12.04
CA GLU A 362 17.92 12.39 11.13
C GLU A 362 18.42 10.95 11.20
N ARG A 363 18.56 10.42 12.42
CA ARG A 363 18.99 9.03 12.64
C ARG A 363 17.93 8.02 12.24
N LEU A 364 16.64 8.36 12.30
CA LEU A 364 15.55 7.49 11.84
C LEU A 364 15.55 7.34 10.32
N LYS A 365 15.82 8.43 9.59
CA LYS A 365 16.07 8.37 8.13
C LYS A 365 17.30 7.52 7.80
N PHE A 366 18.35 7.59 8.62
CA PHE A 366 19.52 6.74 8.45
C PHE A 366 19.18 5.25 8.58
N THR A 367 18.46 4.85 9.62
CA THR A 367 18.06 3.44 9.81
C THR A 367 17.09 2.96 8.73
N PHE A 368 16.23 3.85 8.19
CA PHE A 368 15.37 3.55 7.05
C PHE A 368 16.21 3.13 5.83
N VAL A 369 17.15 3.98 5.39
CA VAL A 369 17.93 3.74 4.17
C VAL A 369 18.91 2.58 4.34
N ILE A 370 19.61 2.51 5.47
CA ILE A 370 20.56 1.43 5.73
C ILE A 370 19.84 0.09 5.89
N GLY A 371 18.68 0.05 6.56
CA GLY A 371 17.87 -1.16 6.68
C GLY A 371 17.48 -1.71 5.31
N GLN A 372 16.97 -0.85 4.42
CA GLN A 372 16.65 -1.23 3.04
C GLN A 372 17.90 -1.66 2.24
N GLY A 373 19.02 -0.94 2.38
CA GLY A 373 20.27 -1.28 1.71
C GLY A 373 20.83 -2.64 2.12
N ILE A 374 20.77 -2.98 3.41
CA ILE A 374 21.18 -4.31 3.92
C ILE A 374 20.31 -5.41 3.32
N VAL A 375 18.99 -5.22 3.31
CA VAL A 375 18.06 -6.20 2.74
C VAL A 375 18.30 -6.37 1.24
N PHE A 376 18.43 -5.27 0.51
CA PHE A 376 18.66 -5.29 -0.93
C PHE A 376 19.97 -5.99 -1.27
N PHE A 377 21.07 -5.64 -0.59
CA PHE A 377 22.36 -6.28 -0.82
C PHE A 377 22.31 -7.79 -0.49
N ARG A 378 21.66 -8.16 0.62
CA ARG A 378 21.44 -9.57 0.98
C ARG A 378 20.69 -10.31 -0.13
N ALA A 379 19.59 -9.75 -0.64
CA ALA A 379 18.80 -10.38 -1.69
C ALA A 379 19.60 -10.51 -3.00
N CYS A 380 20.42 -9.52 -3.34
CA CYS A 380 21.32 -9.58 -4.51
C CYS A 380 22.39 -10.68 -4.37
N VAL A 381 22.96 -10.87 -3.18
CA VAL A 381 24.00 -11.89 -2.92
C VAL A 381 23.40 -13.29 -2.73
N HIS A 382 22.10 -13.40 -2.50
CA HIS A 382 21.44 -14.68 -2.27
C HIS A 382 21.45 -15.55 -3.55
N PRO A 383 21.90 -16.82 -3.47
CA PRO A 383 22.16 -17.67 -4.63
C PRO A 383 20.92 -17.92 -5.51
N ASN A 384 19.72 -17.89 -4.92
CA ASN A 384 18.47 -18.23 -5.62
C ASN A 384 17.57 -17.02 -5.96
N MET A 385 17.91 -15.79 -5.56
CA MET A 385 17.06 -14.62 -5.82
C MET A 385 17.59 -13.76 -6.98
N GLY A 386 18.88 -13.41 -6.92
CA GLY A 386 19.50 -12.49 -7.85
C GLY A 386 18.93 -11.06 -7.78
N PHE A 387 19.39 -10.22 -8.70
CA PHE A 387 19.08 -8.78 -8.72
C PHE A 387 17.60 -8.47 -8.98
N VAL A 388 16.97 -9.20 -9.91
CA VAL A 388 15.57 -8.98 -10.34
C VAL A 388 14.59 -9.13 -9.16
N HIS A 389 14.70 -10.22 -8.40
CA HIS A 389 13.85 -10.45 -7.22
C HIS A 389 14.20 -9.49 -6.08
N ALA A 390 15.48 -9.15 -5.91
CA ALA A 390 15.90 -8.14 -4.92
C ALA A 390 15.27 -6.77 -5.19
N GLN A 391 15.16 -6.37 -6.47
CA GLN A 391 14.53 -5.13 -6.89
C GLN A 391 13.01 -5.16 -6.69
N LEU A 392 12.35 -6.28 -6.97
CA LEU A 392 10.93 -6.49 -6.68
C LEU A 392 10.67 -6.35 -5.18
N GLU A 393 11.42 -7.05 -4.33
CA GLU A 393 11.29 -6.96 -2.87
C GLU A 393 11.53 -5.53 -2.36
N LEU A 394 12.57 -4.85 -2.85
CA LEU A 394 12.86 -3.46 -2.49
C LEU A 394 11.70 -2.52 -2.88
N THR A 395 11.09 -2.75 -4.05
CA THR A 395 9.96 -1.94 -4.52
C THR A 395 8.74 -2.10 -3.61
N ILE A 396 8.41 -3.33 -3.23
CA ILE A 396 7.31 -3.59 -2.29
C ILE A 396 7.63 -3.02 -0.90
N ILE A 397 8.87 -3.17 -0.40
CA ILE A 397 9.30 -2.56 0.87
C ILE A 397 9.18 -1.03 0.82
N ASN A 398 9.53 -0.41 -0.31
CA ASN A 398 9.39 1.03 -0.54
C ASN A 398 7.92 1.50 -0.54
N LEU A 399 6.96 0.60 -0.73
CA LEU A 399 5.54 0.90 -0.55
C LEU A 399 5.08 0.63 0.89
N LEU A 400 5.44 -0.53 1.45
CA LEU A 400 4.98 -0.99 2.76
C LEU A 400 5.54 -0.17 3.93
N LEU A 401 6.82 0.19 3.89
CA LEU A 401 7.47 0.89 5.01
C LEU A 401 6.92 2.33 5.19
N PRO A 402 6.77 3.15 4.13
CA PRO A 402 5.98 4.39 4.20
C PRO A 402 4.55 4.17 4.68
N SER A 403 3.90 3.08 4.25
CA SER A 403 2.53 2.76 4.64
C SER A 403 2.41 2.55 6.15
N ILE A 404 3.36 1.83 6.77
CA ILE A 404 3.42 1.66 8.23
C ILE A 404 3.51 3.02 8.93
N TYR A 405 4.33 3.96 8.44
CA TYR A 405 4.44 5.30 9.05
C TYR A 405 3.17 6.12 8.92
N VAL A 406 2.52 6.05 7.75
CA VAL A 406 1.26 6.73 7.50
C VAL A 406 0.19 6.19 8.43
N VAL A 407 0.08 4.87 8.58
CA VAL A 407 -0.86 4.24 9.51
C VAL A 407 -0.53 4.63 10.95
N SER A 408 0.74 4.60 11.37
CA SER A 408 1.14 5.08 12.72
C SER A 408 0.72 6.53 12.96
N LEU A 409 0.88 7.42 11.97
CA LEU A 409 0.47 8.82 12.07
C LEU A 409 -1.06 8.96 12.13
N ILE A 410 -1.80 8.19 11.33
CA ILE A 410 -3.26 8.15 11.37
C ILE A 410 -3.72 7.66 12.74
N CYS A 411 -3.16 6.56 13.26
CA CYS A 411 -3.45 6.07 14.61
C CYS A 411 -3.17 7.12 15.68
N LEU A 412 -2.02 7.82 15.60
CA LEU A 412 -1.68 8.91 16.52
C LEU A 412 -2.74 10.01 16.49
N ARG A 413 -3.17 10.40 15.29
CA ARG A 413 -4.22 11.38 15.11
C ARG A 413 -5.56 10.88 15.67
N MET A 414 -5.95 9.64 15.40
CA MET A 414 -7.19 9.07 15.90
C MET A 414 -7.20 9.03 17.43
N VAL A 415 -6.12 8.56 18.06
CA VAL A 415 -5.98 8.51 19.52
C VAL A 415 -6.06 9.92 20.13
N SER A 416 -5.41 10.91 19.51
CA SER A 416 -5.45 12.30 19.98
C SER A 416 -6.84 12.96 19.89
N LEU A 417 -7.67 12.48 18.96
CA LEU A 417 -9.05 12.97 18.76
C LEU A 417 -10.09 12.10 19.47
N LEU A 418 -9.68 10.96 20.03
CA LEU A 418 -10.59 10.00 20.62
C LEU A 418 -11.21 10.57 21.90
N SER A 419 -12.53 10.65 21.92
CA SER A 419 -13.32 10.99 23.10
C SER A 419 -14.10 9.74 23.57
N VAL A 420 -14.50 9.70 24.85
CA VAL A 420 -15.36 8.62 25.36
C VAL A 420 -16.68 8.55 24.58
N ARG A 421 -17.19 9.72 24.18
CA ARG A 421 -18.39 9.86 23.36
C ARG A 421 -18.19 9.28 21.96
N ALA A 422 -17.08 9.58 21.30
CA ALA A 422 -16.76 9.08 19.97
C ALA A 422 -16.73 7.53 19.91
N ILE A 423 -16.22 6.88 20.96
CA ILE A 423 -16.21 5.41 21.02
C ILE A 423 -17.62 4.86 21.22
N LEU A 424 -18.40 5.45 22.13
CA LEU A 424 -19.70 4.91 22.54
C LEU A 424 -20.85 5.24 21.57
N ILE A 425 -20.76 6.35 20.84
CA ILE A 425 -21.83 6.85 19.97
C ILE A 425 -21.39 6.79 18.51
N ASP A 426 -20.32 7.50 18.15
CA ASP A 426 -19.92 7.66 16.75
C ASP A 426 -19.43 6.35 16.12
N GLY A 427 -18.73 5.51 16.88
CA GLY A 427 -18.29 4.19 16.43
C GLY A 427 -19.47 3.29 16.03
N PRO A 428 -20.43 2.99 16.94
CA PRO A 428 -21.63 2.24 16.60
C PRO A 428 -22.48 2.88 15.50
N LEU A 429 -22.59 4.21 15.47
CA LEU A 429 -23.32 4.92 14.42
C LEU A 429 -22.67 4.73 13.04
N ALA A 430 -21.34 4.85 12.96
CA ALA A 430 -20.58 4.62 11.72
C ALA A 430 -20.75 3.19 11.22
N LEU A 431 -20.70 2.20 12.12
CA LEU A 431 -20.95 0.80 11.78
C LEU A 431 -22.40 0.56 11.35
N GLY A 432 -23.38 1.14 12.03
CA GLY A 432 -24.80 1.01 11.66
C GLY A 432 -25.09 1.56 10.26
N LEU A 433 -24.58 2.75 9.95
CA LEU A 433 -24.70 3.36 8.63
C LEU A 433 -23.94 2.58 7.55
N ALA A 434 -22.75 2.07 7.86
CA ALA A 434 -22.00 1.20 6.95
C ALA A 434 -22.77 -0.09 6.65
N GLY A 435 -23.48 -0.66 7.62
CA GLY A 435 -24.35 -1.81 7.43
C GLY A 435 -25.52 -1.51 6.49
N ILE A 436 -26.16 -0.35 6.65
CA ILE A 436 -27.24 0.10 5.75
C ILE A 436 -26.73 0.27 4.31
N ILE A 437 -25.57 0.91 4.13
CA ILE A 437 -24.98 1.13 2.80
C ILE A 437 -24.56 -0.19 2.16
N PHE A 438 -23.98 -1.11 2.94
CA PHE A 438 -23.60 -2.44 2.47
C PHE A 438 -24.82 -3.24 1.97
N VAL A 439 -25.88 -3.33 2.79
CA VAL A 439 -27.11 -4.05 2.42
C VAL A 439 -27.83 -3.34 1.26
N GLY A 440 -27.82 -2.00 1.24
CA GLY A 440 -28.46 -1.20 0.21
C GLY A 440 -27.77 -1.24 -1.15
N SER A 441 -26.45 -1.48 -1.17
CA SER A 441 -25.65 -1.59 -2.40
C SER A 441 -26.03 -2.79 -3.26
N LYS A 442 -26.25 -3.98 -2.65
CA LYS A 442 -26.54 -5.28 -3.30
C LYS A 442 -25.56 -5.75 -4.39
N MET A 443 -24.65 -4.90 -4.85
CA MET A 443 -23.64 -5.14 -5.89
C MET A 443 -22.33 -5.67 -5.29
N THR A 444 -22.14 -5.50 -3.98
CA THR A 444 -20.89 -5.83 -3.30
C THR A 444 -21.00 -7.21 -2.66
N GLU A 445 -20.57 -8.24 -3.37
CA GLU A 445 -20.58 -9.63 -2.86
C GLU A 445 -19.64 -9.82 -1.66
N LYS A 446 -18.59 -8.99 -1.56
CA LYS A 446 -17.58 -9.11 -0.49
C LYS A 446 -17.93 -8.28 0.75
N PRO A 447 -17.84 -8.87 1.96
CA PRO A 447 -18.22 -8.20 3.21
C PRO A 447 -17.31 -7.03 3.63
N HIS A 448 -16.14 -6.88 3.00
CA HIS A 448 -15.13 -5.87 3.39
C HIS A 448 -15.55 -4.43 3.13
N VAL A 449 -16.51 -4.21 2.25
CA VAL A 449 -17.08 -2.89 1.98
C VAL A 449 -17.62 -2.25 3.25
N PHE A 450 -18.23 -3.07 4.13
CA PHE A 450 -18.70 -2.63 5.43
C PHE A 450 -17.58 -2.00 6.26
N VAL A 451 -16.40 -2.63 6.31
CA VAL A 451 -15.24 -2.14 7.07
C VAL A 451 -14.71 -0.85 6.48
N VAL A 452 -14.59 -0.77 5.15
CA VAL A 452 -14.07 0.42 4.45
C VAL A 452 -15.00 1.62 4.68
N VAL A 453 -16.31 1.44 4.46
CA VAL A 453 -17.30 2.49 4.67
C VAL A 453 -17.37 2.89 6.14
N GLY A 454 -17.32 1.92 7.06
CA GLY A 454 -17.31 2.18 8.50
C GLY A 454 -16.11 3.01 8.94
N LEU A 455 -14.91 2.68 8.47
CA LEU A 455 -13.69 3.45 8.77
C LEU A 455 -13.76 4.87 8.19
N PHE A 456 -14.30 5.03 6.98
CA PHE A 456 -14.47 6.35 6.36
C PHE A 456 -15.46 7.22 7.14
N LEU A 457 -16.62 6.68 7.50
CA LEU A 457 -17.63 7.38 8.31
C LEU A 457 -17.10 7.72 9.70
N PHE A 458 -16.39 6.79 10.35
CA PHE A 458 -15.81 7.01 11.67
C PHE A 458 -14.76 8.14 11.66
N ASP A 459 -13.87 8.19 10.66
CA ASP A 459 -12.94 9.32 10.48
C ASP A 459 -13.68 10.65 10.30
N ARG A 460 -14.82 10.65 9.58
CA ARG A 460 -15.62 11.86 9.37
C ARG A 460 -16.32 12.32 10.64
N PHE A 461 -16.88 11.42 11.43
CA PHE A 461 -17.51 11.76 12.71
C PHE A 461 -16.48 12.29 13.72
N LEU A 462 -15.33 11.64 13.86
CA LEU A 462 -14.24 12.13 14.71
C LEU A 462 -13.80 13.56 14.35
N ARG A 463 -13.71 13.88 13.05
CA ARG A 463 -13.37 15.24 12.60
C ARG A 463 -14.47 16.24 12.91
N SER A 464 -15.73 15.84 12.83
CA SER A 464 -16.88 16.69 13.16
C SER A 464 -16.96 16.98 14.67
N GLU A 465 -16.72 15.97 15.50
CA GLU A 465 -16.63 16.14 16.96
C GLU A 465 -15.46 17.06 17.35
N ALA A 466 -14.30 16.91 16.70
CA ALA A 466 -13.15 17.78 16.96
C ALA A 466 -13.44 19.27 16.66
N VAL A 467 -14.30 19.57 15.68
CA VAL A 467 -14.74 20.95 15.38
C VAL A 467 -15.74 21.47 16.42
N SER A 468 -16.60 20.60 16.95
CA SER A 468 -17.69 20.98 17.86
C SER A 468 -17.33 20.94 19.35
N SER A 469 -16.33 20.14 19.74
CA SER A 469 -15.88 20.06 21.14
C SER A 469 -14.97 21.25 21.50
N LEU A 470 -15.32 21.96 22.58
CA LEU A 470 -14.51 23.00 23.25
C LEU A 470 -13.28 22.40 23.98
N SER A 471 -12.61 21.42 23.38
CA SER A 471 -11.36 20.86 23.91
C SER A 471 -10.19 21.72 23.43
N ASP A 472 -9.55 22.46 24.35
CA ASP A 472 -8.34 23.26 24.06
C ASP A 472 -7.26 22.46 23.32
N MET A 473 -7.15 21.15 23.59
CA MET A 473 -6.18 20.25 22.97
C MET A 473 -6.59 19.82 21.56
N GLY A 474 -7.89 19.59 21.32
CA GLY A 474 -8.44 19.28 19.99
C GLY A 474 -8.35 20.49 19.06
N GLN A 475 -8.66 21.68 19.57
CA GLN A 475 -8.54 22.94 18.82
C GLN A 475 -7.08 23.28 18.51
N THR A 476 -6.16 23.16 19.47
CA THR A 476 -4.73 23.43 19.21
C THR A 476 -4.12 22.43 18.22
N LEU A 477 -4.47 21.15 18.26
CA LEU A 477 -3.98 20.17 17.28
C LEU A 477 -4.55 20.41 15.87
N GLN A 478 -5.84 20.72 15.77
CA GLN A 478 -6.50 21.01 14.50
C GLN A 478 -6.02 22.34 13.89
N GLN A 479 -5.81 23.35 14.74
CA GLN A 479 -5.22 24.63 14.38
C GLN A 479 -3.74 24.46 13.99
N MET A 480 -2.96 23.62 14.66
CA MET A 480 -1.59 23.29 14.24
C MET A 480 -1.56 22.57 12.89
N LEU A 481 -2.45 21.61 12.65
CA LEU A 481 -2.59 20.94 11.35
C LEU A 481 -3.02 21.91 10.23
N GLN A 482 -3.85 22.91 10.54
CA GLN A 482 -4.23 24.00 9.62
C GLN A 482 -3.07 24.98 9.39
N GLU A 483 -2.37 25.43 10.42
CA GLU A 483 -1.23 26.34 10.35
C GLU A 483 -0.08 25.76 9.53
N THR A 484 0.14 24.44 9.57
CA THR A 484 1.17 23.80 8.73
C THR A 484 0.82 23.85 7.23
N SER A 485 -0.47 23.94 6.88
CA SER A 485 -0.91 24.15 5.49
C SER A 485 -0.83 25.61 5.04
N LEU A 486 -0.65 26.52 5.99
CA LEU A 486 -0.76 27.98 5.86
C LEU A 486 0.46 28.71 6.44
N ASP A 487 1.62 28.07 6.58
CA ASP A 487 2.82 28.76 7.07
C ASP A 487 3.28 29.80 6.03
N LYS A 488 2.73 31.01 6.15
CA LYS A 488 2.93 32.14 5.24
C LYS A 488 4.31 32.78 5.40
N LYS A 489 5.02 32.53 6.51
CA LYS A 489 6.27 33.24 6.84
C LYS A 489 7.51 32.62 6.20
N HIS A 490 7.57 31.29 6.05
CA HIS A 490 8.65 30.60 5.34
C HIS A 490 8.10 29.43 4.52
N PRO A 491 7.51 29.67 3.33
CA PRO A 491 7.09 28.57 2.48
C PRO A 491 8.33 27.74 2.14
N LEU A 492 8.34 26.47 2.57
CA LEU A 492 9.29 25.46 2.12
C LEU A 492 9.47 25.60 0.60
N LEU A 493 10.70 25.84 0.15
CA LEU A 493 11.06 25.88 -1.27
C LEU A 493 10.57 24.57 -1.90
N GLY A 494 9.58 24.68 -2.81
CA GLY A 494 8.92 23.54 -3.44
C GLY A 494 7.47 23.28 -2.99
N HIS A 495 7.02 23.66 -1.79
CA HIS A 495 5.66 23.32 -1.32
C HIS A 495 4.55 23.99 -2.15
N ARG A 496 4.75 25.24 -2.61
CA ARG A 496 3.80 25.90 -3.52
C ARG A 496 3.72 25.21 -4.88
N ALA A 497 4.87 24.84 -5.46
CA ALA A 497 4.92 24.14 -6.74
C ALA A 497 4.28 22.75 -6.60
N ALA A 498 4.66 22.02 -5.55
CA ALA A 498 4.13 20.71 -5.20
C ALA A 498 2.60 20.75 -4.99
N LYS A 499 2.06 21.76 -4.30
CA LYS A 499 0.61 21.96 -4.15
C LYS A 499 -0.09 22.21 -5.49
N LYS A 500 0.52 22.98 -6.39
CA LYS A 500 0.01 23.16 -7.76
C LYS A 500 -0.03 21.83 -8.52
N PHE A 501 1.02 21.01 -8.43
CA PHE A 501 1.04 19.68 -9.05
C PHE A 501 -0.08 18.78 -8.51
N VAL A 502 -0.37 18.79 -7.21
CA VAL A 502 -1.47 18.02 -6.64
C VAL A 502 -2.82 18.50 -7.18
N TYR A 503 -3.06 19.81 -7.27
CA TYR A 503 -4.30 20.32 -7.86
C TYR A 503 -4.44 19.97 -9.34
N ILE A 504 -3.35 20.04 -10.10
CA ILE A 504 -3.32 19.60 -11.49
C ILE A 504 -3.63 18.10 -11.59
N ALA A 505 -3.01 17.25 -10.76
CA ALA A 505 -3.26 15.82 -10.72
C ALA A 505 -4.72 15.48 -10.37
N ILE A 506 -5.31 16.19 -9.39
CA ILE A 506 -6.74 16.05 -9.06
C ILE A 506 -7.61 16.49 -10.23
N ALA A 507 -7.29 17.60 -10.90
CA ALA A 507 -8.04 18.06 -12.07
C ALA A 507 -7.97 17.04 -13.22
N ILE A 508 -6.80 16.46 -13.47
CA ILE A 508 -6.61 15.39 -14.48
C ILE A 508 -7.42 14.16 -14.10
N LEU A 509 -7.39 13.72 -12.83
CA LEU A 509 -8.21 12.60 -12.37
C LEU A 509 -9.70 12.87 -12.55
N LEU A 510 -10.19 14.05 -12.16
CA LEU A 510 -11.61 14.39 -12.29
C LEU A 510 -12.02 14.47 -13.77
N LEU A 511 -11.16 15.01 -14.63
CA LEU A 511 -11.37 15.03 -16.08
C LEU A 511 -11.40 13.61 -16.65
N PHE A 512 -10.48 12.75 -16.22
CA PHE A 512 -10.41 11.36 -16.63
C PHE A 512 -11.65 10.57 -16.20
N VAL A 513 -12.01 10.61 -14.91
CA VAL A 513 -13.20 9.95 -14.38
C VAL A 513 -14.46 10.51 -15.03
N GLY A 514 -14.54 11.83 -15.20
CA GLY A 514 -15.65 12.49 -15.87
C GLY A 514 -15.79 12.07 -17.34
N ALA A 515 -14.67 11.92 -18.06
CA ALA A 515 -14.67 11.47 -19.45
C ALA A 515 -15.15 10.03 -19.57
N ILE A 516 -14.58 9.08 -18.81
CA ILE A 516 -14.99 7.66 -18.89
C ILE A 516 -16.42 7.49 -18.42
N SER A 517 -16.79 8.12 -17.29
CA SER A 517 -18.17 8.07 -16.80
C SER A 517 -19.13 8.65 -17.84
N GLY A 518 -18.76 9.77 -18.47
CA GLY A 518 -19.52 10.40 -19.55
C GLY A 518 -19.71 9.47 -20.75
N PHE A 519 -18.65 8.82 -21.23
CA PHE A 519 -18.74 7.84 -22.32
C PHE A 519 -19.59 6.61 -21.94
N SER A 520 -19.50 6.14 -20.70
CA SER A 520 -20.32 5.06 -20.17
C SER A 520 -21.80 5.45 -20.03
N VAL A 521 -22.13 6.71 -19.71
CA VAL A 521 -23.51 7.22 -19.79
C VAL A 521 -23.98 7.30 -21.23
N LEU A 522 -23.13 7.83 -22.12
CA LEU A 522 -23.43 7.96 -23.55
C LEU A 522 -23.66 6.60 -24.19
N SER A 523 -22.97 5.53 -23.77
CA SER A 523 -23.19 4.18 -24.28
C SER A 523 -24.59 3.65 -23.95
N VAL A 524 -25.10 3.92 -22.74
CA VAL A 524 -26.48 3.58 -22.35
C VAL A 524 -27.50 4.37 -23.17
N LEU A 525 -27.27 5.68 -23.34
CA LEU A 525 -28.13 6.52 -24.18
C LEU A 525 -28.12 6.09 -25.64
N GLN A 526 -26.95 5.73 -26.16
CA GLN A 526 -26.76 5.22 -27.51
C GLN A 526 -27.51 3.90 -27.72
N LYS A 527 -27.43 2.98 -26.75
CA LYS A 527 -28.17 1.70 -26.75
C LYS A 527 -29.68 1.92 -26.68
N SER A 528 -30.14 2.84 -25.82
CA SER A 528 -31.56 3.20 -25.71
C SER A 528 -32.10 3.83 -26.99
N ALA A 529 -31.33 4.73 -27.61
CA ALA A 529 -31.67 5.37 -28.88
C ALA A 529 -31.51 4.45 -30.10
N LYS A 530 -30.91 3.25 -29.93
CA LYS A 530 -30.52 2.33 -31.01
C LYS A 530 -29.73 3.02 -32.13
N TRP A 531 -28.90 4.00 -31.77
CA TRP A 531 -28.17 4.83 -32.72
C TRP A 531 -26.73 4.33 -32.88
N PHE A 532 -26.53 3.42 -33.83
CA PHE A 532 -25.23 2.82 -34.16
C PHE A 532 -24.93 3.08 -35.64
N PRO A 533 -24.35 4.25 -35.99
CA PRO A 533 -24.00 4.54 -37.38
C PRO A 533 -22.92 3.57 -37.84
N ASP A 534 -23.00 3.13 -39.10
CA ASP A 534 -22.02 2.21 -39.66
C ASP A 534 -20.67 2.92 -39.81
N ALA A 535 -19.66 2.45 -39.08
CA ALA A 535 -18.31 2.97 -39.17
C ALA A 535 -17.68 2.64 -40.52
N THR A 536 -17.98 1.46 -41.06
CA THR A 536 -17.49 1.02 -42.37
C THR A 536 -18.69 0.78 -43.29
N SER A 537 -18.60 1.29 -44.51
CA SER A 537 -19.59 0.98 -45.55
C SER A 537 -18.88 0.41 -46.77
N VAL A 538 -19.47 -0.63 -47.35
CA VAL A 538 -19.01 -1.24 -48.60
C VAL A 538 -19.98 -0.89 -49.71
N LYS A 539 -19.44 -0.54 -50.88
CA LYS A 539 -20.20 -0.33 -52.12
C LYS A 539 -19.56 -1.12 -53.23
N TYR A 540 -20.39 -1.81 -53.99
CA TYR A 540 -20.01 -2.54 -55.18
C TYR A 540 -20.34 -1.67 -56.40
N GLU A 541 -19.31 -1.32 -57.17
CA GLU A 541 -19.43 -0.68 -58.49
C GLU A 541 -18.87 -1.67 -59.53
N ASP A 542 -19.22 -1.51 -60.82
CA ASP A 542 -18.87 -2.48 -61.86
C ASP A 542 -17.35 -2.76 -61.89
N ASN A 543 -16.95 -3.97 -61.48
CA ASN A 543 -15.57 -4.45 -61.30
C ASN A 543 -14.74 -3.75 -60.20
N SER A 544 -15.37 -3.09 -59.22
CA SER A 544 -14.66 -2.52 -58.07
C SER A 544 -15.44 -2.58 -56.76
N ILE A 545 -14.70 -2.78 -55.66
CA ILE A 545 -15.22 -2.70 -54.31
C ILE A 545 -14.66 -1.44 -53.65
N HIS A 546 -15.57 -0.61 -53.15
CA HIS A 546 -15.25 0.62 -52.44
C HIS A 546 -15.60 0.45 -50.96
N ILE A 547 -14.58 0.43 -50.12
CA ILE A 547 -14.75 0.38 -48.66
C ILE A 547 -14.41 1.75 -48.09
N HIS A 548 -15.35 2.32 -47.33
CA HIS A 548 -15.19 3.61 -46.68
C HIS A 548 -15.18 3.43 -45.17
N HIS A 549 -14.03 3.65 -44.54
CA HIS A 549 -13.86 3.65 -43.09
C HIS A 549 -14.02 5.06 -42.55
N THR A 550 -15.11 5.28 -41.81
CA THR A 550 -15.45 6.48 -41.04
C THR A 550 -15.27 7.80 -41.80
N GLY A 551 -15.32 7.75 -43.14
CA GLY A 551 -15.07 8.88 -44.05
C GLY A 551 -13.62 9.33 -44.18
N VAL A 552 -12.66 8.74 -43.44
CA VAL A 552 -11.25 9.17 -43.40
C VAL A 552 -10.37 8.31 -44.32
N VAL A 553 -10.54 6.99 -44.28
CA VAL A 553 -9.78 6.05 -45.10
C VAL A 553 -10.71 5.44 -46.13
N LYS A 554 -10.30 5.46 -47.40
CA LYS A 554 -11.05 4.87 -48.51
C LYS A 554 -10.18 3.80 -49.15
N LEU A 555 -10.63 2.56 -49.10
CA LEU A 555 -10.00 1.45 -49.81
C LEU A 555 -10.76 1.22 -51.12
N HIS A 556 -10.01 1.16 -52.21
CA HIS A 556 -10.50 0.92 -53.55
C HIS A 556 -9.87 -0.37 -54.04
N LEU A 557 -10.66 -1.43 -54.18
CA LEU A 557 -10.22 -2.72 -54.68
C LEU A 557 -10.76 -2.89 -56.10
N GLY A 558 -9.87 -2.99 -57.08
CA GLY A 558 -10.25 -3.41 -58.44
C GLY A 558 -10.37 -4.92 -58.48
N LEU A 559 -11.51 -5.44 -58.92
CA LEU A 559 -11.70 -6.87 -59.13
C LEU A 559 -11.01 -7.29 -60.42
N ALA A 560 -10.34 -8.44 -60.36
CA ALA A 560 -9.68 -9.01 -61.52
C ALA A 560 -10.73 -9.43 -62.56
N ASN A 561 -10.47 -9.13 -63.83
CA ASN A 561 -11.30 -9.55 -64.94
C ASN A 561 -10.42 -9.94 -66.15
N GLU A 562 -11.03 -10.34 -67.26
CA GLU A 562 -10.29 -10.72 -68.48
C GLU A 562 -9.37 -9.60 -69.01
N THR A 563 -9.71 -8.33 -68.75
CA THR A 563 -8.93 -7.15 -69.19
C THR A 563 -7.89 -6.66 -68.18
N ASN A 564 -8.08 -6.98 -66.89
CA ASN A 564 -7.26 -6.56 -65.76
C ASN A 564 -6.96 -7.81 -64.90
N PRO A 565 -5.87 -8.54 -65.16
CA PRO A 565 -5.56 -9.76 -64.43
C PRO A 565 -5.27 -9.48 -62.95
N ALA A 566 -5.47 -10.50 -62.11
CA ALA A 566 -5.16 -10.42 -60.68
C ALA A 566 -3.69 -10.03 -60.46
N ILE A 567 -3.45 -9.17 -59.47
CA ILE A 567 -2.10 -8.74 -59.11
C ILE A 567 -1.34 -9.94 -58.56
N THR A 568 -0.32 -10.39 -59.27
CA THR A 568 0.65 -11.37 -58.76
C THR A 568 1.69 -10.65 -57.92
N VAL A 569 1.56 -10.73 -56.59
CA VAL A 569 2.57 -10.21 -55.66
C VAL A 569 3.61 -11.30 -55.45
N ASP A 570 4.87 -11.04 -55.83
CA ASP A 570 5.97 -11.90 -55.38
C ASP A 570 6.00 -11.90 -53.86
N ASP A 571 6.04 -13.07 -53.21
CA ASP A 571 6.00 -13.18 -51.75
C ASP A 571 7.01 -12.20 -51.14
N PRO A 572 6.57 -11.15 -50.43
CA PRO A 572 7.50 -10.21 -49.86
C PRO A 572 8.37 -10.95 -48.85
N LEU A 573 9.67 -10.62 -48.81
CA LEU A 573 10.68 -11.26 -47.93
C LEU A 573 10.42 -11.09 -46.41
N TYR A 574 9.24 -10.61 -46.01
CA TYR A 574 8.82 -10.58 -44.62
C TYR A 574 8.44 -11.99 -44.15
N ALA A 575 9.04 -12.40 -43.03
CA ALA A 575 8.94 -13.76 -42.49
C ALA A 575 7.49 -14.26 -42.28
N SER A 576 6.52 -13.35 -42.12
CA SER A 576 5.11 -13.69 -41.89
C SER A 576 4.28 -13.88 -43.16
N CYS A 577 4.70 -13.34 -44.32
CA CYS A 577 3.88 -13.35 -45.54
C CYS A 577 3.86 -14.70 -46.25
N SER A 578 4.93 -15.49 -46.12
CA SER A 578 5.00 -16.87 -46.62
C SER A 578 4.28 -17.90 -45.71
N ASN A 579 3.91 -17.51 -44.49
CA ASN A 579 3.24 -18.39 -43.56
C ASN A 579 1.77 -18.56 -43.95
N ARG A 580 1.28 -19.79 -43.83
CA ARG A 580 -0.14 -20.11 -43.96
C ARG A 580 -0.66 -20.71 -42.66
N TRP A 581 -1.82 -20.25 -42.21
CA TRP A 581 -2.49 -20.73 -41.01
C TRP A 581 -3.73 -21.52 -41.43
N ASN A 582 -3.68 -22.85 -41.28
CA ASN A 582 -4.75 -23.75 -41.72
C ASN A 582 -5.14 -23.60 -43.21
N GLY A 583 -4.15 -23.30 -44.06
CA GLY A 583 -4.34 -23.14 -45.51
C GLY A 583 -4.59 -21.69 -45.96
N LEU A 584 -4.85 -20.77 -45.02
CA LEU A 584 -5.12 -19.36 -45.29
C LEU A 584 -3.85 -18.50 -45.17
N SER A 585 -3.68 -17.57 -46.10
CA SER A 585 -2.62 -16.56 -46.08
C SER A 585 -2.92 -15.45 -45.06
N LEU A 586 -1.92 -14.62 -44.76
CA LEU A 586 -2.12 -13.42 -43.94
C LEU A 586 -3.13 -12.44 -44.56
N VAL A 587 -3.14 -12.33 -45.89
CA VAL A 587 -4.05 -11.46 -46.63
C VAL A 587 -5.48 -12.00 -46.57
N ASP A 588 -5.64 -13.33 -46.67
CA ASP A 588 -6.96 -13.97 -46.56
C ASP A 588 -7.57 -13.65 -45.20
N LEU A 589 -6.79 -13.83 -44.12
CA LEU A 589 -7.21 -13.52 -42.76
C LEU A 589 -7.51 -12.02 -42.57
N ALA A 590 -6.74 -11.13 -43.22
CA ALA A 590 -7.00 -9.69 -43.17
C ALA A 590 -8.34 -9.32 -43.83
N PHE A 591 -8.73 -9.97 -44.93
CA PHE A 591 -10.05 -9.77 -45.54
C PHE A 591 -11.19 -10.30 -44.66
N PHE A 592 -10.97 -11.43 -43.97
CA PHE A 592 -11.93 -11.89 -42.94
C PHE A 592 -12.05 -10.89 -41.79
N SER A 593 -10.94 -10.32 -41.30
CA SER A 593 -10.95 -9.25 -40.28
C SER A 593 -11.70 -8.01 -40.75
N GLU A 594 -11.47 -7.58 -42.00
CA GLU A 594 -12.17 -6.42 -42.59
C GLU A 594 -13.68 -6.65 -42.65
N ALA A 595 -14.12 -7.83 -43.08
CA ALA A 595 -15.53 -8.17 -43.21
C ALA A 595 -16.29 -8.16 -41.88
N ALA A 596 -15.58 -8.18 -40.73
CA ALA A 596 -16.19 -8.10 -39.40
C ALA A 596 -16.67 -6.68 -39.07
N TYR A 597 -16.22 -5.66 -39.80
CA TYR A 597 -16.66 -4.27 -39.64
C TYR A 597 -17.97 -3.97 -40.39
N PHE A 598 -18.43 -4.86 -41.27
CA PHE A 598 -19.68 -4.65 -41.98
C PHE A 598 -20.90 -4.90 -41.10
N ASN A 599 -22.04 -4.41 -41.55
CA ASN A 599 -23.27 -4.51 -40.79
C ASN A 599 -23.71 -5.99 -40.71
N PRO A 600 -23.80 -6.59 -39.50
CA PRO A 600 -24.15 -8.01 -39.36
C PRO A 600 -25.60 -8.33 -39.76
N LEU A 601 -26.42 -7.30 -39.97
CA LEU A 601 -27.82 -7.43 -40.44
C LEU A 601 -27.95 -7.37 -41.97
N SER A 602 -26.91 -6.96 -42.70
CA SER A 602 -26.89 -6.98 -44.16
C SER A 602 -26.17 -8.24 -44.67
N ASN A 603 -26.33 -8.52 -45.96
CA ASN A 603 -25.62 -9.62 -46.61
C ASN A 603 -24.18 -9.23 -47.02
N ASP A 604 -23.72 -8.04 -46.61
CA ASP A 604 -22.49 -7.40 -47.09
C ASP A 604 -21.25 -8.26 -46.78
N THR A 605 -21.18 -8.86 -45.59
CA THR A 605 -20.09 -9.77 -45.19
C THR A 605 -20.02 -10.99 -46.09
N ALA A 606 -21.16 -11.64 -46.36
CA ALA A 606 -21.21 -12.84 -47.18
C ALA A 606 -20.90 -12.52 -48.65
N GLU A 607 -21.44 -11.41 -49.17
CA GLU A 607 -21.19 -10.92 -50.52
C GLU A 607 -19.73 -10.49 -50.73
N PHE A 608 -19.12 -9.84 -49.75
CA PHE A 608 -17.72 -9.42 -49.84
C PHE A 608 -16.79 -10.62 -49.91
N ILE A 609 -16.94 -11.57 -48.98
CA ILE A 609 -16.09 -12.75 -48.90
C ILE A 609 -16.30 -13.65 -50.13
N SER A 610 -17.54 -13.84 -50.60
CA SER A 610 -17.78 -14.63 -51.82
C SER A 610 -17.19 -13.97 -53.07
N THR A 611 -17.18 -12.64 -53.13
CA THR A 611 -16.59 -11.88 -54.25
C THR A 611 -15.06 -11.91 -54.23
N ILE A 612 -14.43 -11.79 -53.05
CA ILE A 612 -12.97 -11.77 -52.92
C ILE A 612 -12.35 -13.15 -53.18
N PHE A 613 -13.00 -14.22 -52.73
CA PHE A 613 -12.43 -15.58 -52.80
C PHE A 613 -12.97 -16.41 -53.98
N ASP A 614 -13.74 -15.81 -54.90
CA ASP A 614 -14.36 -16.39 -56.11
C ASP A 614 -14.13 -17.91 -56.32
N ASN A 615 -14.88 -18.72 -55.57
CA ASN A 615 -14.87 -20.19 -55.60
C ASN A 615 -13.53 -20.90 -55.25
N GLU A 616 -12.44 -20.21 -54.95
CA GLU A 616 -11.16 -20.82 -54.52
C GLU A 616 -11.32 -21.64 -53.23
N LEU A 617 -12.09 -21.12 -52.28
CA LEU A 617 -12.33 -21.74 -50.97
C LEU A 617 -13.58 -22.65 -50.96
N GLY A 618 -14.35 -22.69 -52.04
CA GLY A 618 -15.63 -23.40 -52.13
C GLY A 618 -16.79 -22.65 -51.47
N ASP A 619 -17.87 -23.38 -51.14
CA ASP A 619 -19.06 -22.81 -50.49
C ASP A 619 -18.78 -22.50 -49.01
N ILE A 620 -18.72 -21.22 -48.66
CA ILE A 620 -18.40 -20.75 -47.30
C ILE A 620 -19.70 -20.55 -46.54
N HIS A 621 -19.83 -21.22 -45.39
CA HIS A 621 -21.03 -21.13 -44.57
C HIS A 621 -20.85 -20.07 -43.47
N PHE A 622 -21.63 -19.00 -43.56
CA PHE A 622 -21.60 -17.92 -42.57
C PHE A 622 -22.56 -18.21 -41.41
N HIS A 623 -22.05 -18.11 -40.18
CA HIS A 623 -22.84 -18.21 -38.97
C HIS A 623 -22.69 -16.91 -38.17
N LEU A 624 -23.83 -16.30 -37.86
CA LEU A 624 -23.93 -15.15 -36.98
C LEU A 624 -24.42 -15.65 -35.62
N PRO A 625 -23.63 -15.51 -34.54
CA PRO A 625 -24.06 -15.87 -33.20
C PRO A 625 -25.36 -15.14 -32.82
N ALA A 626 -26.29 -15.81 -32.15
CA ALA A 626 -27.62 -15.27 -31.83
C ALA A 626 -27.61 -13.98 -30.98
N LEU A 627 -26.50 -13.70 -30.27
CA LEU A 627 -26.29 -12.49 -29.48
C LEU A 627 -25.64 -11.35 -30.28
N ASN A 628 -25.10 -11.64 -31.46
CA ASN A 628 -24.43 -10.67 -32.32
C ASN A 628 -25.48 -9.84 -33.09
N THR A 629 -26.05 -8.86 -32.40
CA THR A 629 -26.95 -7.89 -33.01
C THR A 629 -26.26 -6.54 -32.95
N LYS A 630 -26.39 -5.74 -34.02
CA LYS A 630 -25.96 -4.32 -34.10
C LYS A 630 -26.33 -3.47 -32.86
N THR A 631 -27.27 -3.97 -32.03
CA THR A 631 -27.83 -3.32 -30.85
C THR A 631 -27.65 -4.08 -29.52
N GLY A 632 -27.04 -5.28 -29.49
CA GLY A 632 -27.20 -6.22 -28.36
C GLY A 632 -25.97 -6.96 -27.85
N SER A 633 -24.92 -7.16 -28.62
CA SER A 633 -23.68 -7.82 -28.17
C SER A 633 -22.73 -6.85 -27.47
N LYS A 634 -21.98 -7.36 -26.48
CA LYS A 634 -20.76 -6.66 -26.00
C LYS A 634 -19.68 -6.72 -27.09
N LEU A 635 -19.53 -7.85 -27.79
CA LEU A 635 -18.53 -8.08 -28.84
C LEU A 635 -19.19 -8.52 -30.16
N ASP A 636 -18.81 -7.88 -31.27
CA ASP A 636 -19.29 -8.28 -32.61
C ASP A 636 -18.27 -9.21 -33.30
N PHE A 637 -18.71 -10.42 -33.64
CA PHE A 637 -17.90 -11.40 -34.36
C PHE A 637 -18.75 -12.33 -35.24
N PHE A 638 -18.21 -12.78 -36.37
CA PHE A 638 -18.89 -13.77 -37.22
C PHE A 638 -18.01 -15.00 -37.42
N GLU A 639 -18.65 -16.12 -37.72
CA GLU A 639 -17.97 -17.36 -38.12
C GLU A 639 -18.17 -17.59 -39.63
N ALA A 640 -17.06 -17.83 -40.35
CA ALA A 640 -17.05 -18.38 -41.70
C ALA A 640 -16.48 -19.80 -41.66
N TYR A 641 -17.34 -20.80 -41.80
CA TYR A 641 -16.92 -22.19 -41.93
C TYR A 641 -16.58 -22.50 -43.38
N ILE A 642 -15.36 -23.00 -43.61
CA ILE A 642 -14.84 -23.37 -44.92
C ILE A 642 -14.76 -24.91 -44.98
N PRO A 643 -15.76 -25.60 -45.58
CA PRO A 643 -15.80 -27.06 -45.63
C PRO A 643 -14.58 -27.68 -46.30
N LYS A 644 -14.05 -27.02 -47.35
CA LYS A 644 -12.87 -27.47 -48.10
C LYS A 644 -11.61 -27.60 -47.22
N LEU A 645 -11.49 -26.77 -46.18
CA LEU A 645 -10.35 -26.74 -45.27
C LEU A 645 -10.66 -27.37 -43.91
N ASN A 646 -11.91 -27.81 -43.69
CA ASN A 646 -12.44 -28.21 -42.37
C ASN A 646 -12.03 -27.21 -41.26
N THR A 647 -12.16 -25.91 -41.55
CA THR A 647 -11.68 -24.83 -40.70
C THR A 647 -12.75 -23.74 -40.60
N SER A 648 -13.02 -23.29 -39.39
CA SER A 648 -13.82 -22.11 -39.10
C SER A 648 -12.93 -20.92 -38.82
N VAL A 649 -13.14 -19.85 -39.58
CA VAL A 649 -12.54 -18.54 -39.31
C VAL A 649 -13.54 -17.76 -38.48
N ILE A 650 -13.19 -17.48 -37.24
CA ILE A 650 -13.96 -16.60 -36.35
C ILE A 650 -13.28 -15.24 -36.39
N SER A 651 -13.95 -14.30 -37.03
CA SER A 651 -13.46 -12.95 -37.21
C SER A 651 -14.10 -12.01 -36.20
N VAL A 652 -13.25 -11.38 -35.41
CA VAL A 652 -13.63 -10.50 -34.30
C VAL A 652 -13.36 -9.07 -34.71
N ARG A 653 -14.39 -8.22 -34.67
CA ARG A 653 -14.24 -6.82 -35.04
C ARG A 653 -13.40 -6.07 -34.00
N GLY A 654 -12.50 -5.20 -34.46
CA GLY A 654 -11.81 -4.24 -33.59
C GLY A 654 -12.69 -3.05 -33.16
N THR A 655 -12.07 -2.00 -32.61
CA THR A 655 -12.76 -0.84 -32.04
C THR A 655 -13.56 -0.05 -33.08
N ASP A 656 -14.85 0.16 -32.81
CA ASP A 656 -15.71 1.07 -33.57
C ASP A 656 -15.72 2.46 -32.94
N ILE A 657 -15.22 3.46 -33.68
CA ILE A 657 -15.09 4.86 -33.23
C ILE A 657 -16.44 5.48 -32.85
N TRP A 658 -17.54 4.99 -33.44
CA TRP A 658 -18.88 5.48 -33.13
C TRP A 658 -19.53 4.76 -31.96
N ARG A 659 -18.95 3.67 -31.44
CA ARG A 659 -19.48 2.96 -30.27
C ARG A 659 -18.74 3.38 -29.01
N PHE A 660 -19.44 4.07 -28.12
CA PHE A 660 -18.86 4.50 -26.86
C PHE A 660 -18.49 3.34 -25.92
N THR A 661 -19.17 2.19 -26.05
CA THR A 661 -18.83 0.97 -25.31
C THR A 661 -17.43 0.48 -25.66
N ASP A 662 -17.08 0.42 -26.95
CA ASP A 662 -15.78 -0.04 -27.43
C ASP A 662 -14.65 0.87 -26.91
N PHE A 663 -14.87 2.20 -26.88
CA PHE A 663 -13.92 3.13 -26.28
C PHE A 663 -13.70 2.89 -24.77
N VAL A 664 -14.77 2.61 -24.01
CA VAL A 664 -14.65 2.33 -22.57
C VAL A 664 -13.87 1.02 -22.33
N GLU A 665 -14.09 0.00 -23.14
CA GLU A 665 -13.37 -1.28 -23.07
C GLU A 665 -11.90 -1.16 -23.46
N ASP A 666 -11.58 -0.39 -24.50
CA ASP A 666 -10.18 -0.10 -24.87
C ASP A 666 -9.44 0.61 -23.75
N VAL A 667 -10.07 1.64 -23.16
CA VAL A 667 -9.49 2.33 -22.01
C VAL A 667 -9.26 1.35 -20.87
N LYS A 668 -10.20 0.47 -20.57
CA LYS A 668 -10.04 -0.57 -19.54
C LYS A 668 -8.83 -1.48 -19.81
N MET A 669 -8.60 -1.90 -21.05
CA MET A 669 -7.48 -2.79 -21.39
C MET A 669 -6.11 -2.10 -21.32
N PHE A 670 -6.00 -0.86 -21.80
CA PHE A 670 -4.70 -0.19 -21.95
C PHE A 670 -4.33 0.74 -20.81
N PHE A 671 -5.27 1.05 -19.92
CA PHE A 671 -5.05 2.10 -18.93
C PHE A 671 -3.93 1.80 -17.94
N GLU A 672 -3.87 0.59 -17.39
CA GLU A 672 -2.82 0.21 -16.43
C GLU A 672 -1.40 0.38 -17.03
N PRO A 673 -1.09 -0.15 -18.23
CA PRO A 673 0.17 0.14 -18.93
C PRO A 673 0.44 1.63 -19.15
N ILE A 674 -0.57 2.41 -19.55
CA ILE A 674 -0.42 3.85 -19.81
C ILE A 674 -0.04 4.58 -18.51
N VAL A 675 -0.72 4.28 -17.40
CA VAL A 675 -0.42 4.85 -16.09
C VAL A 675 1.02 4.54 -15.70
N PHE A 676 1.47 3.30 -15.85
CA PHE A 676 2.85 2.93 -15.54
C PHE A 676 3.88 3.57 -16.47
N SER A 677 3.56 3.75 -17.75
CA SER A 677 4.40 4.47 -18.70
C SER A 677 4.59 5.93 -18.30
N VAL A 678 3.51 6.62 -17.92
CA VAL A 678 3.56 7.99 -17.41
C VAL A 678 4.35 8.07 -16.10
N LEU A 679 4.11 7.15 -15.17
CA LEU A 679 4.85 7.07 -13.91
C LEU A 679 6.35 6.82 -14.13
N SER A 680 6.71 5.98 -15.09
CA SER A 680 8.11 5.70 -15.45
C SER A 680 8.87 6.90 -16.01
N SER A 681 8.14 7.83 -16.63
CA SER A 681 8.71 9.09 -17.14
C SER A 681 9.05 10.07 -16.01
N ILE A 682 8.30 10.01 -14.90
CA ILE A 682 8.50 10.88 -13.73
C ILE A 682 9.51 10.26 -12.73
N PHE A 683 9.47 8.94 -12.56
CA PHE A 683 10.31 8.19 -11.63
C PHE A 683 11.20 7.20 -12.39
N PRO A 684 12.46 7.57 -12.69
CA PRO A 684 13.35 6.74 -13.50
C PRO A 684 13.59 5.33 -12.94
N THR A 685 13.43 5.10 -11.63
CA THR A 685 13.55 3.75 -11.05
C THR A 685 12.46 2.81 -11.53
N ILE A 686 11.25 3.31 -11.85
CA ILE A 686 10.15 2.51 -12.40
C ILE A 686 10.51 2.00 -13.79
N ARG A 687 11.25 2.78 -14.60
CA ARG A 687 11.70 2.33 -15.92
C ARG A 687 12.66 1.13 -15.87
N ILE A 688 13.34 0.95 -14.74
CA ILE A 688 14.30 -0.16 -14.54
C ILE A 688 13.57 -1.39 -13.97
N TRP A 689 12.26 -1.32 -13.71
CA TRP A 689 11.53 -2.45 -13.16
C TRP A 689 11.45 -3.61 -14.18
N PRO A 690 11.69 -4.85 -13.73
CA PRO A 690 11.45 -6.02 -14.55
C PRO A 690 9.94 -6.24 -14.74
N ASP A 691 9.55 -6.93 -15.81
CA ASP A 691 8.15 -7.20 -16.15
C ASP A 691 7.38 -7.87 -15.01
N VAL A 692 8.04 -8.76 -14.26
CA VAL A 692 7.47 -9.43 -13.07
C VAL A 692 7.05 -8.43 -11.99
N THR A 693 7.77 -7.32 -11.83
CA THR A 693 7.40 -6.27 -10.87
C THR A 693 6.15 -5.52 -11.30
N PHE A 694 6.01 -5.23 -12.60
CA PHE A 694 4.81 -4.62 -13.14
C PHE A 694 3.61 -5.54 -13.00
N SER A 695 3.74 -6.81 -13.41
CA SER A 695 2.64 -7.78 -13.34
C SER A 695 2.18 -8.02 -11.89
N THR A 696 3.11 -8.17 -10.93
CA THR A 696 2.75 -8.34 -9.51
C THR A 696 2.08 -7.10 -8.93
N LEU A 697 2.47 -5.88 -9.34
CA LEU A 697 1.84 -4.66 -8.86
C LEU A 697 0.44 -4.45 -9.45
N ILE A 698 0.25 -4.79 -10.72
CA ILE A 698 -1.06 -4.81 -11.39
C ILE A 698 -1.99 -5.83 -10.71
N GLU A 699 -1.49 -7.05 -10.49
CA GLU A 699 -2.23 -8.08 -9.76
C GLU A 699 -2.65 -7.57 -8.37
N LEU A 700 -1.73 -6.93 -7.63
CA LEU A 700 -2.03 -6.31 -6.34
C LEU A 700 -3.11 -5.22 -6.45
N TYR A 701 -3.10 -4.39 -7.50
CA TYR A 701 -4.15 -3.39 -7.71
C TYR A 701 -5.52 -4.04 -7.93
N SER A 702 -5.60 -5.02 -8.83
CA SER A 702 -6.83 -5.74 -9.12
C SER A 702 -7.38 -6.44 -7.87
N GLU A 703 -6.50 -7.11 -7.10
CA GLU A 703 -6.89 -7.73 -5.84
C GLU A 703 -7.35 -6.71 -4.80
N MET A 704 -6.65 -5.57 -4.64
CA MET A 704 -7.03 -4.52 -3.69
C MET A 704 -8.36 -3.85 -4.06
N ILE A 705 -8.60 -3.58 -5.35
CA ILE A 705 -9.87 -3.06 -5.86
C ILE A 705 -11.00 -4.04 -5.54
N GLY A 706 -10.77 -5.33 -5.84
CA GLY A 706 -11.68 -6.40 -5.49
C GLY A 706 -11.94 -6.50 -3.98
N LEU A 707 -10.91 -6.36 -3.12
CA LEU A 707 -11.04 -6.37 -1.66
C LEU A 707 -11.82 -5.16 -1.12
N PHE A 708 -11.73 -4.00 -1.78
CA PHE A 708 -12.58 -2.85 -1.50
C PHE A 708 -14.02 -3.02 -2.01
N GLY A 709 -14.35 -4.20 -2.55
CA GLY A 709 -15.67 -4.58 -3.06
C GLY A 709 -16.06 -3.84 -4.33
N LEU A 710 -15.08 -3.26 -5.02
CA LEU A 710 -15.28 -2.71 -6.36
C LEU A 710 -15.05 -3.85 -7.34
N GLN A 711 -16.11 -4.30 -7.99
CA GLN A 711 -16.00 -5.37 -8.99
C GLN A 711 -15.70 -4.76 -10.37
N HIS A 712 -14.75 -5.38 -11.08
CA HIS A 712 -14.70 -5.27 -12.53
C HIS A 712 -15.70 -6.27 -13.11
N GLU A 713 -16.47 -5.87 -14.11
CA GLU A 713 -17.10 -6.86 -14.98
C GLU A 713 -15.97 -7.54 -15.76
N SER A 714 -15.64 -8.76 -15.35
CA SER A 714 -14.51 -9.50 -15.91
C SER A 714 -14.91 -10.15 -17.23
N TRP A 715 -14.20 -9.73 -18.28
CA TRP A 715 -14.14 -10.31 -19.63
C TRP A 715 -15.27 -10.01 -20.63
N TYR A 716 -15.02 -8.95 -21.39
CA TYR A 716 -15.58 -8.65 -22.72
C TYR A 716 -15.61 -9.86 -23.68
N TYR A 717 -14.61 -10.76 -23.60
CA TYR A 717 -14.45 -11.90 -24.51
C TYR A 717 -15.02 -13.23 -23.99
N HIS A 718 -15.73 -13.27 -22.85
CA HIS A 718 -16.22 -14.54 -22.30
C HIS A 718 -17.16 -15.27 -23.27
N GLU A 719 -18.05 -14.52 -23.92
CA GLU A 719 -18.99 -15.07 -24.92
C GLU A 719 -18.25 -15.66 -26.13
N LEU A 720 -17.16 -15.02 -26.59
CA LEU A 720 -16.31 -15.53 -27.66
C LEU A 720 -15.61 -16.82 -27.22
N LEU A 721 -15.09 -16.86 -26.00
CA LEU A 721 -14.39 -18.03 -25.48
C LEU A 721 -15.35 -19.22 -25.33
N ASP A 722 -16.55 -19.00 -24.81
CA ASP A 722 -17.58 -20.03 -24.66
C ASP A 722 -18.03 -20.53 -26.05
N TYR A 723 -18.15 -19.64 -27.04
CA TYR A 723 -18.48 -20.01 -28.41
C TYR A 723 -17.37 -20.84 -29.08
N VAL A 724 -16.11 -20.41 -28.96
CA VAL A 724 -14.94 -21.13 -29.50
C VAL A 724 -14.80 -22.50 -28.86
N THR A 725 -14.99 -22.61 -27.54
CA THR A 725 -14.88 -23.88 -26.81
C THR A 725 -16.04 -24.85 -27.09
N ALA A 726 -17.19 -24.35 -27.55
CA ALA A 726 -18.30 -25.19 -28.01
C ALA A 726 -17.98 -25.91 -29.34
N ILE A 727 -17.12 -25.35 -30.18
CA ILE A 727 -16.72 -25.93 -31.47
C ILE A 727 -15.63 -26.98 -31.23
N ASN A 728 -16.00 -28.26 -31.37
CA ASN A 728 -15.11 -29.40 -31.11
C ASN A 728 -14.91 -30.31 -32.33
N ASP A 729 -15.64 -30.07 -33.41
CA ASP A 729 -15.73 -30.91 -34.61
C ASP A 729 -14.78 -30.47 -35.74
N ARG A 730 -14.17 -29.28 -35.63
CA ARG A 730 -13.35 -28.65 -36.68
C ARG A 730 -12.26 -27.75 -36.11
N LYS A 731 -11.31 -27.35 -36.97
CA LYS A 731 -10.25 -26.41 -36.57
C LYS A 731 -10.81 -24.99 -36.51
N VAL A 732 -10.38 -24.21 -35.52
CA VAL A 732 -10.80 -22.82 -35.34
C VAL A 732 -9.60 -21.90 -35.51
N VAL A 733 -9.75 -20.85 -36.31
CA VAL A 733 -8.81 -19.73 -36.44
C VAL A 733 -9.49 -18.47 -35.96
N LEU A 734 -8.85 -17.76 -35.03
CA LEU A 734 -9.30 -16.44 -34.58
C LEU A 734 -8.50 -15.37 -35.33
N CYS A 735 -9.20 -14.44 -35.96
CA CYS A 735 -8.61 -13.24 -36.56
C CYS A 735 -9.40 -12.00 -36.11
N GLY A 736 -8.74 -10.83 -36.11
CA GLY A 736 -9.33 -9.55 -35.77
C GLY A 736 -8.43 -8.40 -36.14
#